data_AF-A0A8I2ZCU6-F1
#
_entry.id   AF-A0A8I2ZCU6-F1
#
_cell.length_a   1.000
_cell.length_b   1.000
_cell.length_c   1.000
_cell.angle_alpha   90.00
_cell.angle_beta   90.00
_cell.angle_gamma   90.00
#
_symmetry.space_group_name_H-M   'P 1'
#
loop_
_entity.id
_entity.type
_entity.pdbx_description
1 polymer ?
#
loop_
_entity_poly.entity_id
_entity_poly.type
_entity_poly.pdbx_seq_one_letter_code
_entity_poly.pdbx_strand_id
1 'polypeptide(L)'
;MKVLDKIKADVRTDVTWNRVGRLGASGARALPSASVYYVVEKFPIIGWLPRYNPRWIVNDVIAGLTIGLMLIPQGLSYAKIADIPVEYGLMSSWLPAAIYAFMGTTKDLSTGPTSLIGLLTSENVHALQDRWTPSEIASATALMMGVYGMILGFLKLGFLLEFISLPVLSGFISAVAITIILNQMDSLLGEDNVGDGAATQIHDIFNQLPNANGWACLIGFSGILFLTILDQAGKRWGKKNKTIWLLSITRAFLTLVLFTGVSYGVNKNRSEYLFEVVEVKANGQQAPTFPRQDLIPEVAGRSIAVFIGAAVEHTAIARAFAVRNQYTTDQSQELCYFGVTNFFNSFFHAMGVGGAMSRTAVNSSCNVKSPLSGLVTMAVVLICVYELVGTLFWIPKATLAAIIITAVWPLISPPSTFYRYWKTSLADFISSMIAFWVSLFVSTEIGIGAAVGFNIVYVLLRQVFTTLSSSGSSQSQSELARALHASSAIPRNLPEDTRVFSFNESLFFPNAFSNTSRVLDDIQTFHAPVYNGSHGPETERNWSVVGEKRVAKLRKKAGIHDPTSLPEIGLVVLDFARVNHIDFTAISHLKNLAASVRKYGGDNVELRFVGMSPYVRQRFERAQWLVLDADATANEDIQTGTVLLYPDLANAISAPRKRDRASDDNEIKGMVSHDKKAQA
;
A
#
# COMPACT_ATOMS: atom_id res chain seq x y z
N MET A 1 -16.63 -46.69 7.85
CA MET A 1 -16.70 -46.59 6.38
C MET A 1 -17.52 -45.39 5.93
N LYS A 2 -18.85 -45.34 6.15
CA LYS A 2 -19.72 -44.25 5.64
C LYS A 2 -19.26 -42.80 5.93
N VAL A 3 -18.68 -42.53 7.10
CA VAL A 3 -18.17 -41.19 7.45
C VAL A 3 -16.87 -40.85 6.71
N LEU A 4 -15.95 -41.80 6.59
CA LEU A 4 -14.71 -41.63 5.82
C LEU A 4 -15.01 -41.47 4.32
N ASP A 5 -15.97 -42.20 3.80
CA ASP A 5 -16.40 -42.09 2.39
C ASP A 5 -17.07 -40.73 2.14
N LYS A 6 -17.85 -40.22 3.10
CA LYS A 6 -18.45 -38.89 3.04
C LYS A 6 -17.40 -37.78 3.12
N ILE A 7 -16.46 -37.84 4.05
CA ILE A 7 -15.34 -36.88 4.15
C ILE A 7 -14.50 -36.91 2.86
N LYS A 8 -14.24 -38.10 2.31
CA LYS A 8 -13.50 -38.24 1.06
C LYS A 8 -14.26 -37.64 -0.13
N ALA A 9 -15.59 -37.79 -0.17
CA ALA A 9 -16.44 -37.14 -1.16
C ALA A 9 -16.48 -35.61 -0.98
N ASP A 10 -16.54 -35.12 0.25
CA ASP A 10 -16.51 -33.68 0.57
C ASP A 10 -15.17 -33.05 0.17
N VAL A 11 -14.04 -33.71 0.47
CA VAL A 11 -12.71 -33.25 0.05
C VAL A 11 -12.55 -33.31 -1.48
N ARG A 12 -13.08 -34.34 -2.13
CA ARG A 12 -13.00 -34.49 -3.60
C ARG A 12 -13.90 -33.51 -4.35
N THR A 13 -14.99 -33.05 -3.74
CA THR A 13 -15.83 -31.99 -4.29
C THR A 13 -15.37 -30.60 -3.82
N ASP A 14 -14.46 -30.51 -2.83
CA ASP A 14 -13.98 -29.26 -2.26
C ASP A 14 -13.33 -28.36 -3.32
N VAL A 15 -13.79 -27.12 -3.46
CA VAL A 15 -13.32 -26.21 -4.51
C VAL A 15 -11.99 -25.60 -4.15
N THR A 16 -11.72 -25.44 -2.86
CA THR A 16 -10.43 -24.99 -2.37
C THR A 16 -9.39 -26.05 -2.69
N TRP A 17 -9.62 -27.31 -2.31
CA TRP A 17 -8.69 -28.41 -2.59
C TRP A 17 -8.63 -28.80 -4.06
N ASN A 18 -9.74 -28.74 -4.81
CA ASN A 18 -9.72 -28.94 -6.25
C ASN A 18 -9.06 -27.78 -7.00
N ARG A 19 -9.16 -26.55 -6.49
CA ARG A 19 -8.43 -25.40 -7.02
C ARG A 19 -6.95 -25.54 -6.67
N VAL A 20 -6.60 -25.88 -5.44
CA VAL A 20 -5.22 -26.14 -5.00
C VAL A 20 -4.62 -27.31 -5.77
N GLY A 21 -5.38 -28.38 -6.01
CA GLY A 21 -4.95 -29.54 -6.80
C GLY A 21 -4.79 -29.18 -8.28
N ARG A 22 -5.71 -28.40 -8.87
CA ARG A 22 -5.57 -27.91 -10.25
C ARG A 22 -4.40 -26.94 -10.40
N LEU A 23 -4.26 -25.97 -9.49
CA LEU A 23 -3.15 -25.02 -9.46
C LEU A 23 -1.83 -25.73 -9.16
N GLY A 24 -1.82 -26.73 -8.29
CA GLY A 24 -0.67 -27.55 -7.95
C GLY A 24 -0.25 -28.43 -9.12
N ALA A 25 -1.19 -29.08 -9.82
CA ALA A 25 -0.88 -29.86 -11.02
C ALA A 25 -0.44 -28.97 -12.20
N SER A 26 -1.09 -27.81 -12.38
CA SER A 26 -0.68 -26.82 -13.38
C SER A 26 0.68 -26.21 -13.04
N GLY A 27 0.92 -25.92 -11.76
CA GLY A 27 2.18 -25.40 -11.23
C GLY A 27 3.31 -26.40 -11.34
N ALA A 28 3.07 -27.69 -11.03
CA ALA A 28 4.02 -28.77 -11.18
C ALA A 28 4.41 -29.00 -12.65
N ARG A 29 3.44 -28.91 -13.57
CA ARG A 29 3.73 -28.96 -15.02
C ARG A 29 4.49 -27.75 -15.51
N ALA A 30 4.18 -26.56 -14.99
CA ALA A 30 4.86 -25.32 -15.34
C ALA A 30 6.21 -25.16 -14.63
N LEU A 31 6.52 -25.95 -13.60
CA LEU A 31 7.64 -25.76 -12.67
C LEU A 31 9.00 -25.65 -13.39
N PRO A 32 9.36 -26.51 -14.36
CA PRO A 32 10.64 -26.39 -15.06
C PRO A 32 10.78 -25.06 -15.81
N SER A 33 9.77 -24.67 -16.58
CA SER A 33 9.75 -23.37 -17.27
C SER A 33 9.66 -22.21 -16.29
N ALA A 34 8.85 -22.32 -15.25
CA ALA A 34 8.61 -21.28 -14.26
C ALA A 34 9.83 -21.02 -13.39
N SER A 35 10.63 -22.05 -13.06
CA SER A 35 11.90 -21.90 -12.36
C SER A 35 12.90 -21.10 -13.20
N VAL A 36 12.99 -21.37 -14.51
CA VAL A 36 13.83 -20.59 -15.42
C VAL A 36 13.34 -19.14 -15.50
N TYR A 37 12.04 -18.91 -15.75
CA TYR A 37 11.47 -17.56 -15.75
C TYR A 37 11.70 -16.83 -14.44
N TYR A 38 11.53 -17.51 -13.31
CA TYR A 38 11.74 -16.94 -11.99
C TYR A 38 13.19 -16.50 -11.78
N VAL A 39 14.18 -17.31 -12.19
CA VAL A 39 15.60 -16.92 -12.11
C VAL A 39 15.90 -15.76 -13.05
N VAL A 40 15.37 -15.77 -14.27
CA VAL A 40 15.53 -14.66 -15.24
C VAL A 40 14.90 -13.36 -14.73
N GLU A 41 13.74 -13.43 -14.06
CA GLU A 41 13.09 -12.28 -13.40
C GLU A 41 13.99 -11.65 -12.33
N LYS A 42 14.87 -12.43 -11.68
CA LYS A 42 15.82 -11.89 -10.68
C LYS A 42 16.95 -11.07 -11.28
N PHE A 43 17.14 -11.12 -12.59
CA PHE A 43 18.12 -10.32 -13.33
C PHE A 43 17.44 -9.49 -14.43
N PRO A 44 16.72 -8.39 -14.08
CA PRO A 44 16.06 -7.50 -15.04
C PRO A 44 16.97 -6.98 -16.16
N ILE A 45 18.29 -6.96 -15.97
CA ILE A 45 19.28 -6.67 -17.01
C ILE A 45 19.09 -7.47 -18.29
N ILE A 46 18.68 -8.73 -18.19
CA ILE A 46 18.43 -9.58 -19.36
C ILE A 46 17.28 -9.00 -20.21
N GLY A 47 16.30 -8.36 -19.58
CA GLY A 47 15.15 -7.76 -20.26
C GLY A 47 15.43 -6.36 -20.83
N TRP A 48 16.14 -5.50 -20.08
CA TRP A 48 16.35 -4.11 -20.49
C TRP A 48 17.59 -3.90 -21.36
N LEU A 49 18.66 -4.68 -21.18
CA LEU A 49 19.92 -4.51 -21.92
C LEU A 49 19.75 -4.68 -23.44
N PRO A 50 18.99 -5.66 -23.96
CA PRO A 50 18.72 -5.76 -25.40
C PRO A 50 17.89 -4.61 -25.96
N ARG A 51 17.13 -3.90 -25.10
CA ARG A 51 16.31 -2.73 -25.46
C ARG A 51 17.08 -1.42 -25.28
N TYR A 52 18.35 -1.48 -24.91
CA TYR A 52 19.17 -0.31 -24.63
C TYR A 52 19.51 0.46 -25.91
N ASN A 53 19.20 1.75 -25.93
CA ASN A 53 19.59 2.62 -27.02
C ASN A 53 20.99 3.19 -26.74
N PRO A 54 21.99 3.01 -27.63
CA PRO A 54 23.34 3.53 -27.42
C PRO A 54 23.43 5.04 -27.16
N ARG A 55 22.43 5.83 -27.61
CA ARG A 55 22.37 7.27 -27.33
C ARG A 55 22.16 7.59 -25.84
N TRP A 56 21.65 6.63 -25.06
CA TRP A 56 21.42 6.79 -23.62
C TRP A 56 22.69 6.76 -22.79
N ILE A 57 23.80 6.25 -23.34
CA ILE A 57 25.06 6.10 -22.61
C ILE A 57 25.59 7.43 -22.09
N VAL A 58 25.39 8.52 -22.84
CA VAL A 58 25.81 9.86 -22.42
C VAL A 58 25.09 10.27 -21.13
N ASN A 59 23.77 10.07 -21.08
CA ASN A 59 22.96 10.37 -19.90
C ASN A 59 23.38 9.50 -18.71
N ASP A 60 23.54 8.19 -18.93
CA ASP A 60 23.86 7.25 -17.86
C ASP A 60 25.28 7.46 -17.31
N VAL A 61 26.25 7.84 -18.17
CA VAL A 61 27.61 8.20 -17.75
C VAL A 61 27.61 9.48 -16.94
N ILE A 62 26.93 10.54 -17.39
CA ILE A 62 26.88 11.82 -16.66
C ILE A 62 26.21 11.64 -15.30
N ALA A 63 25.13 10.87 -15.27
CA ALA A 63 24.43 10.53 -14.05
C ALA A 63 25.33 9.74 -13.09
N GLY A 64 26.00 8.69 -13.58
CA GLY A 64 26.93 7.89 -12.78
C GLY A 64 28.16 8.65 -12.27
N LEU A 65 28.73 9.55 -13.09
CA LEU A 65 29.80 10.47 -12.67
C LEU A 65 29.34 11.36 -11.51
N THR A 66 28.16 11.96 -11.64
CA THR A 66 27.60 12.87 -10.63
C THR A 66 27.33 12.14 -9.32
N ILE A 67 26.66 10.98 -9.39
CA ILE A 67 26.32 10.18 -8.21
C ILE A 67 27.56 9.58 -7.55
N GLY A 68 28.52 9.10 -8.34
CA GLY A 68 29.78 8.57 -7.83
C GLY A 68 30.54 9.59 -6.99
N LEU A 69 30.64 10.85 -7.44
CA LEU A 69 31.28 11.91 -6.66
C LEU A 69 30.48 12.29 -5.40
N MET A 70 29.14 12.26 -5.46
CA MET A 70 28.30 12.57 -4.30
C MET A 70 28.31 11.50 -3.21
N LEU A 71 28.50 10.22 -3.58
CA LEU A 71 28.53 9.11 -2.63
C LEU A 71 29.69 9.21 -1.64
N ILE A 72 30.78 9.88 -2.01
CA ILE A 72 32.01 9.95 -1.22
C ILE A 72 31.81 10.78 0.06
N PRO A 73 31.51 12.09 -0.01
CA PRO A 73 31.26 12.90 1.18
C PRO A 73 30.14 12.33 2.04
N GLN A 74 29.06 11.86 1.39
CA GLN A 74 27.91 11.32 2.10
C GLN A 74 28.21 10.00 2.81
N GLY A 75 28.93 9.08 2.16
CA GLY A 75 29.35 7.81 2.76
C GLY A 75 30.17 8.04 4.02
N LEU A 76 31.13 8.96 3.98
CA LEU A 76 31.93 9.34 5.15
C LEU A 76 31.04 9.91 6.28
N SER A 77 30.11 10.79 5.94
CA SER A 77 29.20 11.40 6.92
C SER A 77 28.30 10.34 7.56
N TYR A 78 27.76 9.40 6.78
CA TYR A 78 26.85 8.38 7.29
C TYR A 78 27.57 7.31 8.11
N ALA A 79 28.85 7.03 7.82
CA ALA A 79 29.68 6.22 8.71
C ALA A 79 29.91 6.91 10.07
N LYS A 80 30.09 8.24 10.11
CA LYS A 80 30.14 8.98 11.38
C LYS A 80 28.82 8.86 12.16
N ILE A 81 27.67 8.96 11.48
CA ILE A 81 26.36 8.77 12.13
C ILE A 81 26.22 7.34 12.68
N ALA A 82 26.75 6.36 11.96
CA ALA A 82 26.77 4.96 12.37
C ALA A 82 27.78 4.63 13.48
N ASP A 83 28.57 5.61 13.92
CA ASP A 83 29.65 5.46 14.90
C ASP A 83 30.69 4.39 14.49
N ILE A 84 30.98 4.33 13.20
CA ILE A 84 32.01 3.44 12.62
C ILE A 84 33.12 4.26 11.95
N PRO A 85 34.33 3.68 11.77
CA PRO A 85 35.38 4.35 11.01
C PRO A 85 34.91 4.79 9.61
N VAL A 86 35.21 6.03 9.26
CA VAL A 86 34.65 6.71 8.08
C VAL A 86 34.92 6.00 6.76
N GLU A 87 36.04 5.28 6.67
CA GLU A 87 36.43 4.50 5.51
C GLU A 87 35.38 3.44 5.14
N TYR A 88 34.71 2.84 6.13
CA TYR A 88 33.68 1.82 5.89
C TYR A 88 32.40 2.38 5.24
N GLY A 89 32.16 3.69 5.37
CA GLY A 89 31.09 4.38 4.63
C GLY A 89 31.36 4.45 3.13
N LEU A 90 32.63 4.62 2.74
CA LEU A 90 33.04 4.57 1.34
C LEU A 90 32.96 3.13 0.79
N MET A 91 33.35 2.14 1.59
CA MET A 91 33.27 0.73 1.20
C MET A 91 31.82 0.32 0.94
N SER A 92 30.87 0.90 1.68
CA SER A 92 29.43 0.69 1.51
C SER A 92 28.85 1.27 0.22
N SER A 93 29.63 2.01 -0.59
CA SER A 93 29.08 2.82 -1.68
C SER A 93 29.28 2.25 -3.09
N TRP A 94 30.32 1.45 -3.34
CA TRP A 94 30.66 1.00 -4.70
C TRP A 94 29.86 -0.23 -5.16
N LEU A 95 29.75 -1.25 -4.31
CA LEU A 95 29.14 -2.53 -4.66
C LEU A 95 27.62 -2.46 -4.87
N PRO A 96 26.84 -1.70 -4.07
CA PRO A 96 25.39 -1.64 -4.27
C PRO A 96 25.01 -1.12 -5.65
N ALA A 97 25.66 -0.04 -6.10
CA ALA A 97 25.44 0.52 -7.42
C ALA A 97 25.73 -0.48 -8.55
N ALA A 98 26.75 -1.34 -8.38
CA ALA A 98 27.06 -2.39 -9.33
C ALA A 98 25.97 -3.46 -9.38
N ILE A 99 25.58 -4.02 -8.23
CA ILE A 99 24.53 -5.04 -8.13
C ILE A 99 23.19 -4.48 -8.66
N TYR A 100 22.91 -3.20 -8.42
CA TYR A 100 21.70 -2.56 -8.88
C TYR A 100 21.57 -2.51 -10.40
N ALA A 101 22.68 -2.38 -11.13
CA ALA A 101 22.67 -2.45 -12.58
C ALA A 101 22.13 -3.80 -13.10
N PHE A 102 22.39 -4.90 -12.37
CA PHE A 102 21.94 -6.24 -12.75
C PHE A 102 20.51 -6.55 -12.29
N MET A 103 20.16 -6.12 -11.06
CA MET A 103 18.96 -6.58 -10.34
C MET A 103 17.87 -5.52 -10.17
N GLY A 104 18.20 -4.24 -10.34
CA GLY A 104 17.30 -3.12 -10.07
C GLY A 104 16.19 -2.95 -11.10
N THR A 105 15.02 -2.48 -10.66
CA THR A 105 13.87 -2.19 -11.55
C THR A 105 13.62 -0.69 -11.72
N THR A 106 14.23 0.15 -10.88
CA THR A 106 14.03 1.60 -10.85
C THR A 106 15.25 2.33 -11.40
N LYS A 107 15.22 2.75 -12.68
CA LYS A 107 16.38 3.41 -13.33
C LYS A 107 16.96 4.63 -12.60
N ASP A 108 16.15 5.31 -11.78
CA ASP A 108 16.54 6.53 -11.07
C ASP A 108 17.17 6.25 -9.70
N LEU A 109 16.93 5.08 -9.11
CA LEU A 109 17.30 4.78 -7.73
C LEU A 109 18.82 4.77 -7.56
N SER A 110 19.31 5.54 -6.58
CA SER A 110 20.70 5.50 -6.15
C SER A 110 20.80 4.80 -4.80
N THR A 111 21.57 3.72 -4.78
CA THR A 111 21.73 2.84 -3.64
C THR A 111 23.09 3.02 -2.98
N GLY A 112 23.14 3.00 -1.66
CA GLY A 112 24.36 3.16 -0.87
C GLY A 112 24.02 3.41 0.60
N PRO A 113 24.97 3.88 1.43
CA PRO A 113 24.69 4.21 2.81
C PRO A 113 23.67 5.36 2.89
N THR A 114 22.85 5.35 3.93
CA THR A 114 21.84 6.39 4.23
C THR A 114 21.94 6.81 5.69
N SER A 115 21.45 8.01 6.01
CA SER A 115 21.42 8.52 7.38
C SER A 115 20.55 7.65 8.30
N LEU A 116 19.41 7.15 7.81
CA LEU A 116 18.52 6.27 8.58
C LEU A 116 19.24 4.98 8.97
N ILE A 117 19.88 4.32 8.00
CA ILE A 117 20.60 3.07 8.29
C ILE A 117 21.78 3.36 9.21
N GLY A 118 22.44 4.51 9.05
CA GLY A 118 23.50 4.94 9.96
C GLY A 118 23.01 5.05 11.40
N LEU A 119 21.93 5.81 11.62
CA LEU A 119 21.35 6.03 12.94
C LEU A 119 20.88 4.71 13.60
N LEU A 120 20.16 3.87 12.86
CA LEU A 120 19.70 2.59 13.40
C LEU A 120 20.85 1.58 13.60
N THR A 121 21.94 1.73 12.86
CA THR A 121 23.15 0.93 13.07
C THR A 121 23.92 1.42 14.30
N SER A 122 23.99 2.73 14.57
CA SER A 122 24.67 3.22 15.77
C SER A 122 23.98 2.79 17.05
N GLU A 123 22.64 2.68 17.07
CA GLU A 123 21.91 2.06 18.19
C GLU A 123 22.39 0.62 18.47
N ASN A 124 22.62 -0.17 17.41
CA ASN A 124 23.16 -1.53 17.55
C ASN A 124 24.62 -1.52 18.00
N VAL A 125 25.42 -0.59 17.48
CA VAL A 125 26.83 -0.40 17.87
C VAL A 125 26.91 -0.06 19.36
N HIS A 126 26.17 0.93 19.84
CA HIS A 126 26.17 1.33 21.25
C HIS A 126 25.73 0.22 22.19
N ALA A 127 24.84 -0.66 21.73
CA ALA A 127 24.38 -1.80 22.52
C ALA A 127 25.38 -2.96 22.63
N LEU A 128 26.42 -3.01 21.77
CA LEU A 128 27.32 -4.16 21.62
C LEU A 128 28.82 -3.81 21.59
N GLN A 129 29.16 -2.52 21.57
CA GLN A 129 30.54 -2.01 21.46
C GLN A 129 31.49 -2.47 22.57
N ASP A 130 30.97 -2.87 23.73
CA ASP A 130 31.80 -3.37 24.84
C ASP A 130 32.47 -4.72 24.52
N ARG A 131 31.94 -5.48 23.56
CA ARG A 131 32.39 -6.84 23.23
C ARG A 131 32.92 -6.99 21.81
N TRP A 132 32.46 -6.13 20.91
CA TRP A 132 32.71 -6.25 19.47
C TRP A 132 33.12 -4.90 18.89
N THR A 133 33.88 -4.93 17.80
CA THR A 133 34.23 -3.67 17.13
C THR A 133 33.01 -3.09 16.40
N PRO A 134 32.84 -1.75 16.36
CA PRO A 134 31.73 -1.10 15.66
C PRO A 134 31.55 -1.55 14.21
N SER A 135 32.65 -1.75 13.48
CA SER A 135 32.62 -2.24 12.10
C SER A 135 32.12 -3.68 11.96
N GLU A 136 32.47 -4.56 12.91
CA GLU A 136 31.94 -5.94 12.93
C GLU A 136 30.43 -5.95 13.19
N ILE A 137 29.95 -5.09 14.10
CA ILE A 137 28.52 -4.94 14.41
C ILE A 137 27.74 -4.41 13.20
N ALA A 138 28.25 -3.37 12.54
CA ALA A 138 27.63 -2.81 11.34
C ALA A 138 27.57 -3.83 10.20
N SER A 139 28.64 -4.61 10.00
CA SER A 139 28.70 -5.64 8.96
C SER A 139 27.76 -6.81 9.24
N ALA A 140 27.70 -7.27 10.50
CA ALA A 140 26.76 -8.32 10.90
C ALA A 140 25.29 -7.85 10.81
N THR A 141 25.02 -6.59 11.13
CA THR A 141 23.70 -5.97 10.93
C THR A 141 23.33 -5.96 9.44
N ALA A 142 24.26 -5.54 8.56
CA ALA A 142 24.07 -5.57 7.11
C ALA A 142 23.81 -7.00 6.58
N LEU A 143 24.54 -7.99 7.09
CA LEU A 143 24.31 -9.40 6.75
C LEU A 143 22.88 -9.83 7.07
N MET A 144 22.39 -9.51 8.27
CA MET A 144 21.04 -9.86 8.71
C MET A 144 19.95 -9.14 7.91
N MET A 145 20.13 -7.84 7.61
CA MET A 145 19.28 -7.11 6.67
C MET A 145 19.24 -7.82 5.31
N GLY A 146 20.39 -8.32 4.85
CA GLY A 146 20.52 -9.09 3.61
C GLY A 146 19.70 -10.38 3.63
N VAL A 147 19.83 -11.17 4.71
CA VAL A 147 19.08 -12.42 4.91
C VAL A 147 17.57 -12.15 4.94
N TYR A 148 17.10 -11.15 5.69
CA TYR A 148 15.68 -10.80 5.75
C TYR A 148 15.13 -10.34 4.40
N GLY A 149 15.88 -9.48 3.70
CA GLY A 149 15.51 -9.01 2.37
C GLY A 149 15.44 -10.14 1.35
N MET A 150 16.38 -11.08 1.38
CA MET A 150 16.36 -12.26 0.52
C MET A 150 15.16 -13.17 0.81
N ILE A 151 14.84 -13.43 2.08
CA ILE A 151 13.65 -14.24 2.45
C ILE A 151 12.38 -13.59 1.88
N LEU A 152 12.14 -12.31 2.15
CA LEU A 152 10.92 -11.64 1.68
C LEU A 152 10.89 -11.47 0.15
N GLY A 153 12.04 -11.14 -0.46
CA GLY A 153 12.17 -10.94 -1.91
C GLY A 153 12.05 -12.24 -2.74
N PHE A 154 12.59 -13.35 -2.24
CA PHE A 154 12.45 -14.66 -2.89
C PHE A 154 11.06 -15.26 -2.70
N LEU A 155 10.41 -14.98 -1.57
CA LEU A 155 9.02 -15.40 -1.35
C LEU A 155 7.98 -14.52 -2.07
N LYS A 156 8.42 -13.51 -2.84
CA LYS A 156 7.55 -12.52 -3.51
C LYS A 156 6.57 -11.83 -2.55
N LEU A 157 7.02 -11.51 -1.34
CA LEU A 157 6.22 -10.84 -0.30
C LEU A 157 6.21 -9.31 -0.45
N GLY A 158 6.62 -8.77 -1.61
CA GLY A 158 6.59 -7.34 -1.90
C GLY A 158 5.18 -6.72 -1.91
N PHE A 159 4.13 -7.54 -2.03
CA PHE A 159 2.74 -7.08 -1.92
C PHE A 159 2.44 -6.42 -0.56
N LEU A 160 3.19 -6.78 0.50
CA LEU A 160 3.08 -6.16 1.82
C LEU A 160 3.43 -4.65 1.79
N LEU A 161 4.12 -4.21 0.74
CA LEU A 161 4.56 -2.83 0.52
C LEU A 161 3.70 -2.11 -0.55
N GLU A 162 2.71 -2.80 -1.14
CA GLU A 162 1.80 -2.22 -2.13
C GLU A 162 0.71 -1.33 -1.52
N PHE A 163 0.49 -1.38 -0.20
CA PHE A 163 -0.52 -0.60 0.52
C PHE A 163 -0.27 0.92 0.55
N ILE A 164 0.87 1.39 0.03
CA ILE A 164 1.19 2.81 -0.08
C ILE A 164 0.46 3.41 -1.29
N SER A 165 -0.59 4.20 -1.05
CA SER A 165 -1.38 4.85 -2.11
C SER A 165 -0.65 6.06 -2.71
N LEU A 166 -1.06 6.48 -3.92
CA LEU A 166 -0.50 7.68 -4.59
C LEU A 166 -0.62 8.97 -3.74
N PRO A 167 -1.76 9.24 -3.05
CA PRO A 167 -1.86 10.38 -2.13
C PRO A 167 -0.84 10.32 -0.99
N VAL A 168 -0.63 9.14 -0.40
CA VAL A 168 0.38 8.94 0.66
C VAL A 168 1.78 9.20 0.13
N LEU A 169 2.14 8.66 -1.05
CA LEU A 169 3.43 8.94 -1.69
C LEU A 169 3.62 10.43 -1.94
N SER A 170 2.62 11.16 -2.44
CA SER A 170 2.71 12.59 -2.69
C SER A 170 2.97 13.40 -1.41
N GLY A 171 2.30 13.05 -0.31
CA GLY A 171 2.53 13.68 1.01
C GLY A 171 3.93 13.39 1.54
N PHE A 172 4.31 12.10 1.56
CA PHE A 172 5.62 11.64 1.99
C PHE A 172 6.77 12.28 1.19
N ILE A 173 6.71 12.24 -0.14
CA ILE A 173 7.75 12.80 -1.02
C ILE A 173 7.94 14.29 -0.76
N SER A 174 6.84 15.03 -0.57
CA SER A 174 6.89 16.48 -0.32
C SER A 174 7.51 16.79 1.04
N ALA A 175 7.17 16.01 2.07
CA ALA A 175 7.76 16.17 3.41
C ALA A 175 9.25 15.86 3.40
N VAL A 176 9.66 14.71 2.87
CA VAL A 176 11.09 14.34 2.78
C VAL A 176 11.86 15.34 1.93
N ALA A 177 11.28 15.86 0.85
CA ALA A 177 11.91 16.90 0.05
C ALA A 177 12.19 18.19 0.86
N ILE A 178 11.24 18.61 1.70
CA ILE A 178 11.42 19.78 2.59
C ILE A 178 12.46 19.47 3.66
N THR A 179 12.39 18.30 4.32
CA THR A 179 13.39 17.88 5.32
C THR A 179 14.79 17.85 4.74
N ILE A 180 14.97 17.34 3.52
CA ILE A 180 16.27 17.36 2.84
C ILE A 180 16.72 18.81 2.61
N ILE A 181 15.85 19.71 2.17
CA ILE A 181 16.24 21.13 1.97
C ILE A 181 16.69 21.75 3.30
N LEU A 182 15.96 21.52 4.39
CA LEU A 182 16.33 22.00 5.73
C LEU A 182 17.68 21.44 6.18
N ASN A 183 17.91 20.13 5.98
CA ASN A 183 19.18 19.44 6.26
C ASN A 183 20.36 19.90 5.39
N GLN A 184 20.16 20.79 4.40
CA GLN A 184 21.25 21.34 3.60
C GLN A 184 21.48 22.82 3.90
N MET A 185 20.69 23.44 4.77
CA MET A 185 20.82 24.86 5.12
C MET A 185 22.07 25.14 5.95
N ASP A 186 22.46 24.22 6.83
CA ASP A 186 23.71 24.24 7.60
C ASP A 186 24.94 24.45 6.69
N SER A 187 25.05 23.59 5.66
CA SER A 187 26.13 23.59 4.69
C SER A 187 26.06 24.77 3.74
N LEU A 188 24.86 25.33 3.51
CA LEU A 188 24.65 26.50 2.64
C LEU A 188 25.03 27.81 3.36
N LEU A 189 24.74 27.90 4.66
CA LEU A 189 25.05 29.05 5.51
C LEU A 189 26.48 28.98 6.09
N GLY A 190 27.06 27.78 6.16
CA GLY A 190 28.41 27.52 6.66
C GLY A 190 28.50 27.54 8.19
N GLU A 191 27.51 26.92 8.84
CA GLU A 191 27.38 26.86 10.31
C GLU A 191 27.07 25.43 10.78
N ASP A 192 27.71 25.03 11.88
CA ASP A 192 27.67 23.64 12.42
C ASP A 192 26.60 23.40 13.51
N ASN A 193 25.68 24.34 13.77
CA ASN A 193 24.81 24.30 14.97
C ASN A 193 23.30 24.28 14.68
N VAL A 194 22.85 23.60 13.64
CA VAL A 194 21.41 23.40 13.43
C VAL A 194 20.97 22.13 14.16
N GLY A 195 20.03 22.24 15.11
CA GLY A 195 19.54 21.08 15.87
C GLY A 195 18.79 20.06 15.03
N ASP A 196 18.55 18.87 15.58
CA ASP A 196 17.78 17.82 14.91
C ASP A 196 16.27 18.10 14.93
N GLY A 197 15.60 17.85 13.80
CA GLY A 197 14.15 17.95 13.64
C GLY A 197 13.69 19.21 12.89
N ALA A 198 12.63 19.11 12.08
CA ALA A 198 12.27 20.21 11.17
C ALA A 198 11.90 21.52 11.90
N ALA A 199 11.24 21.46 13.07
CA ALA A 199 10.80 22.65 13.79
C ALA A 199 11.97 23.43 14.42
N THR A 200 12.90 22.71 15.06
CA THR A 200 14.15 23.23 15.63
C THR A 200 15.05 23.75 14.52
N GLN A 201 15.21 23.00 13.41
CA GLN A 201 15.96 23.45 12.24
C GLN A 201 15.43 24.79 11.71
N ILE A 202 14.12 24.91 11.48
CA ILE A 202 13.51 26.15 11.00
C ILE A 202 13.83 27.30 11.96
N HIS A 203 13.62 27.11 13.25
CA HIS A 203 13.92 28.11 14.28
C HIS A 203 15.40 28.52 14.29
N ASP A 204 16.30 27.53 14.27
CA ASP A 204 17.74 27.73 14.38
C ASP A 204 18.30 28.42 13.13
N ILE A 205 17.83 28.05 11.94
CA ILE A 205 18.17 28.71 10.67
C ILE A 205 17.82 30.21 10.72
N PHE A 206 16.63 30.57 11.23
CA PHE A 206 16.24 31.98 11.33
C PHE A 206 17.06 32.74 12.38
N ASN A 207 17.45 32.09 13.48
CA ASN A 207 18.27 32.71 14.52
C ASN A 207 19.73 32.87 14.13
N GLN A 208 20.27 31.96 13.32
CA GLN A 208 21.67 31.93 12.93
C GLN A 208 21.95 32.73 11.64
N LEU A 209 20.92 33.12 10.90
CA LEU A 209 21.02 33.96 9.70
C LEU A 209 21.99 35.17 9.83
N PRO A 210 22.05 35.89 10.97
CA PRO A 210 23.01 36.99 11.16
C PRO A 210 24.48 36.58 11.30
N ASN A 211 24.75 35.34 11.73
CA ASN A 211 26.09 34.80 11.96
C ASN A 211 26.62 33.96 10.79
N ALA A 212 25.80 33.75 9.77
CA ALA A 212 26.13 32.93 8.61
C ALA A 212 27.44 33.36 7.92
N ASN A 213 28.23 32.38 7.50
CA ASN A 213 29.47 32.62 6.79
C ASN A 213 29.18 33.15 5.38
N GLY A 214 29.49 34.42 5.15
CA GLY A 214 29.27 35.09 3.88
C GLY A 214 29.94 34.41 2.68
N TRP A 215 31.09 33.75 2.87
CA TRP A 215 31.79 33.02 1.80
C TRP A 215 31.09 31.70 1.46
N ALA A 216 30.63 30.95 2.46
CA ALA A 216 29.84 29.73 2.26
C ALA A 216 28.53 30.06 1.52
N CYS A 217 27.82 31.10 1.98
CA CYS A 217 26.63 31.63 1.31
C CYS A 217 26.92 31.99 -0.15
N LEU A 218 28.00 32.72 -0.41
CA LEU A 218 28.37 33.12 -1.78
C LEU A 218 28.56 31.91 -2.69
N ILE A 219 29.30 30.88 -2.25
CA ILE A 219 29.52 29.65 -3.02
C ILE A 219 28.21 28.88 -3.21
N GLY A 220 27.41 28.73 -2.15
CA GLY A 220 26.13 28.01 -2.19
C GLY A 220 25.11 28.66 -3.12
N PHE A 221 24.80 29.95 -2.91
CA PHE A 221 23.82 30.67 -3.71
C PHE A 221 24.28 30.89 -5.16
N SER A 222 25.58 31.15 -5.39
CA SER A 222 26.10 31.21 -6.76
C SER A 222 26.02 29.84 -7.46
N GLY A 223 26.24 28.74 -6.73
CA GLY A 223 26.00 27.39 -7.23
C GLY A 223 24.54 27.15 -7.62
N ILE A 224 23.58 27.53 -6.78
CA ILE A 224 22.14 27.45 -7.08
C ILE A 224 21.79 28.29 -8.32
N LEU A 225 22.28 29.52 -8.39
CA LEU A 225 22.06 30.42 -9.53
C LEU A 225 22.63 29.81 -10.82
N PHE A 226 23.85 29.29 -10.77
CA PHE A 226 24.49 28.65 -11.93
C PHE A 226 23.72 27.41 -12.40
N LEU A 227 23.32 26.53 -11.48
CA LEU A 227 22.52 25.34 -11.78
C LEU A 227 21.16 25.69 -12.41
N THR A 228 20.47 26.70 -11.86
CA THR A 228 19.16 27.14 -12.37
C THR A 228 19.25 27.82 -13.73
N ILE A 229 20.29 28.61 -13.99
CA ILE A 229 20.56 29.18 -15.32
C ILE A 229 20.77 28.07 -16.34
N LEU A 230 21.59 27.06 -16.04
CA LEU A 230 21.83 25.94 -16.95
C LEU A 230 20.59 25.08 -17.17
N ASP A 231 19.75 24.88 -16.15
CA ASP A 231 18.46 24.19 -16.29
C ASP A 231 17.50 24.95 -17.21
N GLN A 232 17.32 26.25 -17.00
CA GLN A 232 16.44 27.07 -17.81
C GLN A 232 16.95 27.20 -19.26
N ALA A 233 18.27 27.35 -19.45
CA ALA A 233 18.89 27.38 -20.76
C ALA A 233 18.68 26.06 -21.52
N GLY A 234 18.81 24.91 -20.84
CA GLY A 234 18.51 23.60 -21.41
C GLY A 234 17.05 23.44 -21.83
N LYS A 235 16.11 23.88 -20.98
CA LYS A 235 14.67 23.84 -21.29
C LYS A 235 14.32 24.71 -22.50
N ARG A 236 14.91 25.91 -22.62
CA ARG A 236 14.58 26.88 -23.67
C ARG A 236 15.31 26.60 -25.00
N TRP A 237 16.59 26.24 -24.95
CA TRP A 237 17.45 26.14 -26.14
C TRP A 237 18.08 24.75 -26.36
N GLY A 238 17.98 23.82 -25.40
CA GLY A 238 18.61 22.50 -25.52
C GLY A 238 18.09 21.66 -26.70
N LYS A 239 16.85 21.87 -27.14
CA LYS A 239 16.35 21.20 -28.36
C LYS A 239 17.01 21.70 -29.65
N LYS A 240 17.50 22.94 -29.66
CA LYS A 240 18.09 23.60 -30.84
C LYS A 240 19.61 23.45 -30.89
N ASN A 241 20.27 23.41 -29.72
CA ASN A 241 21.73 23.33 -29.64
C ASN A 241 22.20 22.19 -28.73
N LYS A 242 22.96 21.25 -29.32
CA LYS A 242 23.54 20.10 -28.61
C LYS A 242 24.50 20.49 -27.49
N THR A 243 25.25 21.59 -27.61
CA THR A 243 26.16 22.04 -26.55
C THR A 243 25.38 22.56 -25.33
N ILE A 244 24.33 23.35 -25.53
CA ILE A 244 23.49 23.84 -24.42
C ILE A 244 22.77 22.66 -23.75
N TRP A 245 22.32 21.67 -24.55
CA TRP A 245 21.78 20.44 -24.01
C TRP A 245 22.80 19.70 -23.13
N LEU A 246 24.03 19.51 -23.63
CA LEU A 246 25.09 18.83 -22.89
C LEU A 246 25.43 19.57 -21.58
N LEU A 247 25.63 20.89 -21.63
CA LEU A 247 25.90 21.71 -20.46
C LEU A 247 24.78 21.64 -19.41
N SER A 248 23.52 21.58 -19.86
CA SER A 248 22.36 21.50 -18.96
C SER A 248 22.27 20.15 -18.25
N ILE A 249 22.58 19.04 -18.94
CA ILE A 249 22.54 17.70 -18.34
C ILE A 249 23.77 17.44 -17.45
N THR A 250 24.94 17.99 -17.78
CA THR A 250 26.17 17.89 -16.96
C THR A 250 26.23 18.94 -15.86
N ARG A 251 25.19 19.76 -15.65
CA ARG A 251 25.26 20.93 -14.76
C ARG A 251 25.74 20.59 -13.34
N ALA A 252 25.28 19.49 -12.75
CA ALA A 252 25.66 19.11 -11.39
C ALA A 252 27.16 18.77 -11.31
N PHE A 253 27.65 17.98 -12.27
CA PHE A 253 29.07 17.67 -12.41
C PHE A 253 29.92 18.91 -12.67
N LEU A 254 29.51 19.79 -13.60
CA LEU A 254 30.22 21.03 -13.92
C LEU A 254 30.32 21.97 -12.72
N THR A 255 29.21 22.16 -12.00
CA THR A 255 29.18 22.94 -10.77
C THR A 255 30.17 22.37 -9.76
N LEU A 256 30.16 21.05 -9.55
CA LEU A 256 31.05 20.40 -8.60
C LEU A 256 32.52 20.61 -8.95
N VAL A 257 32.91 20.38 -10.21
CA VAL A 257 34.30 20.56 -10.68
C VAL A 257 34.74 22.03 -10.57
N LEU A 258 33.89 22.96 -11.03
CA LEU A 258 34.18 24.39 -11.01
C LEU A 258 34.44 24.90 -9.59
N PHE A 259 33.51 24.65 -8.67
CA PHE A 259 33.63 25.17 -7.30
C PHE A 259 34.67 24.42 -6.47
N THR A 260 35.00 23.17 -6.80
CA THR A 260 36.17 22.47 -6.22
C THR A 260 37.48 23.13 -6.67
N GLY A 261 37.60 23.52 -7.95
CA GLY A 261 38.75 24.27 -8.44
C GLY A 261 38.91 25.64 -7.77
N VAL A 262 37.80 26.36 -7.59
CA VAL A 262 37.77 27.63 -6.85
C VAL A 262 38.20 27.42 -5.39
N SER A 263 37.66 26.39 -4.73
CA SER A 263 38.05 26.03 -3.36
C SER A 263 39.53 25.75 -3.21
N TYR A 264 40.09 24.93 -4.10
CA TYR A 264 41.52 24.65 -4.11
C TYR A 264 42.36 25.92 -4.28
N GLY A 265 42.01 26.77 -5.25
CA GLY A 265 42.76 28.01 -5.50
C GLY A 265 42.75 29.00 -4.33
N VAL A 266 41.65 29.02 -3.57
CA VAL A 266 41.43 30.00 -2.49
C VAL A 266 41.89 29.49 -1.13
N ASN A 267 41.80 28.18 -0.86
CA ASN A 267 42.08 27.59 0.45
C ASN A 267 43.46 26.92 0.57
N LYS A 268 44.11 26.51 -0.53
CA LYS A 268 45.37 25.74 -0.48
C LYS A 268 46.50 26.42 0.31
N ASN A 269 46.62 27.74 0.21
CA ASN A 269 47.72 28.50 0.81
C ASN A 269 47.33 29.17 2.14
N ARG A 270 46.21 28.78 2.74
CA ARG A 270 45.70 29.37 3.99
C ARG A 270 45.79 28.38 5.14
N SER A 271 45.97 28.90 6.35
CA SER A 271 45.96 28.12 7.59
C SER A 271 44.53 27.72 8.01
N GLU A 272 43.55 28.58 7.73
CA GLU A 272 42.13 28.33 7.96
C GLU A 272 41.36 28.45 6.64
N TYR A 273 40.43 27.54 6.42
CA TYR A 273 39.58 27.55 5.23
C TYR A 273 38.51 28.62 5.34
N LEU A 274 38.22 29.32 4.23
CA LEU A 274 37.16 30.34 4.23
C LEU A 274 35.76 29.77 4.44
N PHE A 275 35.59 28.49 4.12
CA PHE A 275 34.35 27.75 4.22
C PHE A 275 34.68 26.26 4.34
N GLU A 276 33.72 25.49 4.84
CA GLU A 276 33.91 24.08 5.11
C GLU A 276 34.11 23.23 3.84
N VAL A 277 35.09 22.35 3.92
CA VAL A 277 35.41 21.34 2.91
C VAL A 277 35.15 19.94 3.47
N VAL A 278 35.03 18.96 2.58
CA VAL A 278 34.62 17.58 2.95
C VAL A 278 35.71 16.81 3.72
N GLU A 279 36.99 17.10 3.45
CA GLU A 279 38.14 16.46 4.10
C GLU A 279 38.20 14.92 3.98
N VAL A 280 38.00 14.38 2.77
CA VAL A 280 38.04 12.93 2.51
C VAL A 280 39.39 12.32 2.88
N LYS A 281 39.38 11.26 3.70
CA LYS A 281 40.53 10.38 3.96
C LYS A 281 40.10 8.92 3.81
N ALA A 282 40.84 8.14 3.02
CA ALA A 282 40.57 6.72 2.78
C ALA A 282 41.87 5.95 2.55
N ASN A 283 41.98 4.76 3.13
CA ASN A 283 43.17 3.89 3.03
C ASN A 283 42.91 2.66 2.14
N GLY A 284 42.28 2.86 0.98
CA GLY A 284 41.97 1.78 0.04
C GLY A 284 40.94 0.77 0.54
N GLN A 285 40.71 -0.30 -0.24
CA GLN A 285 39.75 -1.38 0.09
C GLN A 285 40.42 -2.46 0.94
N GLN A 286 39.82 -2.79 2.09
CA GLN A 286 40.22 -3.97 2.87
C GLN A 286 39.73 -5.26 2.22
N ALA A 287 40.46 -6.37 2.46
CA ALA A 287 40.11 -7.69 1.95
C ALA A 287 38.73 -8.15 2.47
N PRO A 288 37.96 -8.89 1.66
CA PRO A 288 36.64 -9.37 2.06
C PRO A 288 36.74 -10.40 3.19
N THR A 289 35.93 -10.25 4.23
CA THR A 289 35.84 -11.14 5.39
C THR A 289 34.39 -11.50 5.67
N PHE A 290 34.12 -12.71 6.12
CA PHE A 290 32.77 -13.08 6.54
C PHE A 290 32.48 -12.48 7.93
N PRO A 291 31.30 -11.88 8.18
CA PRO A 291 30.94 -11.39 9.50
C PRO A 291 31.03 -12.51 10.56
N ARG A 292 31.56 -12.16 11.73
CA ARG A 292 31.77 -13.07 12.85
C ARG A 292 30.51 -13.88 13.20
N GLN A 293 30.62 -15.21 13.19
CA GLN A 293 29.47 -16.12 13.38
C GLN A 293 28.87 -16.06 14.78
N ASP A 294 29.71 -15.81 15.77
CA ASP A 294 29.41 -15.57 17.17
C ASP A 294 28.56 -14.30 17.39
N LEU A 295 28.72 -13.28 16.54
CA LEU A 295 27.98 -12.02 16.62
C LEU A 295 26.57 -12.10 16.00
N ILE A 296 26.36 -12.99 15.01
CA ILE A 296 25.12 -13.09 14.24
C ILE A 296 23.87 -13.26 15.14
N PRO A 297 23.85 -14.17 16.15
CA PRO A 297 22.70 -14.32 17.02
C PRO A 297 22.41 -13.08 17.88
N GLU A 298 23.43 -12.30 18.26
CA GLU A 298 23.29 -11.10 19.09
C GLU A 298 22.71 -9.91 18.31
N VAL A 299 23.00 -9.81 17.01
CA VAL A 299 22.47 -8.74 16.14
C VAL A 299 21.17 -9.12 15.46
N ALA A 300 20.85 -10.41 15.31
CA ALA A 300 19.69 -10.87 14.55
C ALA A 300 18.38 -10.18 14.96
N GLY A 301 18.02 -10.25 16.24
CA GLY A 301 16.78 -9.64 16.74
C GLY A 301 16.75 -8.11 16.58
N ARG A 302 17.88 -7.43 16.84
CA ARG A 302 17.99 -5.97 16.75
C ARG A 302 17.96 -5.47 15.30
N SER A 303 18.51 -6.24 14.38
CA SER A 303 18.57 -5.93 12.95
C SER A 303 17.20 -5.94 12.27
N ILE A 304 16.15 -6.49 12.90
CA ILE A 304 14.78 -6.48 12.35
C ILE A 304 14.28 -5.04 12.21
N ALA A 305 14.52 -4.18 13.21
CA ALA A 305 14.10 -2.78 13.16
C ALA A 305 14.83 -2.02 12.04
N VAL A 306 16.16 -2.20 11.95
CA VAL A 306 17.00 -1.64 10.88
C VAL A 306 16.50 -2.09 9.50
N PHE A 307 16.20 -3.38 9.36
CA PHE A 307 15.68 -3.96 8.13
C PHE A 307 14.33 -3.37 7.73
N ILE A 308 13.35 -3.33 8.63
CA ILE A 308 12.00 -2.83 8.31
C ILE A 308 12.07 -1.37 7.89
N GLY A 309 12.78 -0.53 8.64
CA GLY A 309 12.95 0.89 8.30
C GLY A 309 13.59 1.07 6.93
N ALA A 310 14.74 0.43 6.70
CA ALA A 310 15.49 0.53 5.45
C ALA A 310 14.75 -0.05 4.23
N ALA A 311 14.05 -1.18 4.39
CA ALA A 311 13.29 -1.81 3.33
C ALA A 311 12.09 -0.98 2.92
N VAL A 312 11.36 -0.41 3.89
CA VAL A 312 10.24 0.51 3.64
C VAL A 312 10.74 1.77 2.94
N GLU A 313 11.82 2.39 3.43
CA GLU A 313 12.42 3.58 2.79
C GLU A 313 12.83 3.28 1.34
N HIS A 314 13.60 2.21 1.12
CA HIS A 314 14.08 1.81 -0.20
C HIS A 314 12.94 1.59 -1.21
N THR A 315 11.93 0.80 -0.83
CA THR A 315 10.80 0.47 -1.71
C THR A 315 9.87 1.66 -1.93
N ALA A 316 9.67 2.51 -0.91
CA ALA A 316 8.92 3.75 -1.05
C ALA A 316 9.59 4.72 -2.04
N ILE A 317 10.91 4.90 -1.96
CA ILE A 317 11.66 5.75 -2.91
C ILE A 317 11.61 5.15 -4.32
N ALA A 318 11.82 3.84 -4.45
CA ALA A 318 11.73 3.15 -5.74
C ALA A 318 10.38 3.40 -6.41
N ARG A 319 9.28 3.22 -5.66
CA ARG A 319 7.91 3.46 -6.13
C ARG A 319 7.64 4.93 -6.44
N ALA A 320 8.10 5.84 -5.57
CA ALA A 320 7.93 7.28 -5.73
C ALA A 320 8.49 7.77 -7.08
N PHE A 321 9.70 7.37 -7.42
CA PHE A 321 10.34 7.79 -8.66
C PHE A 321 9.78 7.07 -9.90
N ALA A 322 9.36 5.82 -9.76
CA ALA A 322 8.66 5.10 -10.82
C ALA A 322 7.35 5.77 -11.23
N VAL A 323 6.51 6.12 -10.23
CA VAL A 323 5.26 6.86 -10.42
C VAL A 323 5.54 8.23 -11.06
N ARG A 324 6.53 8.96 -10.54
CA ARG A 324 6.91 10.29 -11.05
C ARG A 324 7.37 10.24 -12.51
N ASN A 325 8.17 9.24 -12.87
CA ASN A 325 8.77 9.11 -14.18
C ASN A 325 8.00 8.15 -15.12
N GLN A 326 6.77 7.77 -14.74
CA GLN A 326 5.83 7.03 -15.56
C GLN A 326 6.31 5.63 -16.00
N TYR A 327 6.89 4.87 -15.08
CA TYR A 327 7.16 3.45 -15.29
C TYR A 327 6.74 2.62 -14.07
N THR A 328 6.73 1.30 -14.21
CA THR A 328 6.34 0.37 -13.16
C THR A 328 7.56 -0.26 -12.51
N THR A 329 7.50 -0.48 -11.20
CA THR A 329 8.53 -1.18 -10.43
C THR A 329 7.97 -2.44 -9.80
N ASP A 330 8.82 -3.44 -9.61
CA ASP A 330 8.47 -4.67 -8.90
C ASP A 330 9.04 -4.60 -7.49
N GLN A 331 8.17 -4.44 -6.49
CA GLN A 331 8.54 -4.31 -5.09
C GLN A 331 9.19 -5.59 -4.53
N SER A 332 8.79 -6.77 -5.02
CA SER A 332 9.41 -8.02 -4.60
C SER A 332 10.83 -8.13 -5.15
N GLN A 333 11.07 -7.61 -6.34
CA GLN A 333 12.39 -7.58 -6.95
C GLN A 333 13.30 -6.53 -6.31
N GLU A 334 12.80 -5.33 -5.98
CA GLU A 334 13.55 -4.33 -5.21
C GLU A 334 13.96 -4.89 -3.84
N LEU A 335 13.08 -5.65 -3.17
CA LEU A 335 13.41 -6.29 -1.90
C LEU A 335 14.44 -7.44 -2.05
N CYS A 336 14.37 -8.17 -3.17
CA CYS A 336 15.37 -9.19 -3.52
C CYS A 336 16.74 -8.54 -3.76
N TYR A 337 16.80 -7.45 -4.53
CA TYR A 337 17.99 -6.64 -4.70
C TYR A 337 18.51 -6.15 -3.33
N PHE A 338 17.64 -5.56 -2.51
CA PHE A 338 17.99 -5.04 -1.19
C PHE A 338 18.62 -6.12 -0.30
N GLY A 339 18.07 -7.34 -0.33
CA GLY A 339 18.63 -8.49 0.36
C GLY A 339 20.00 -8.91 -0.17
N VAL A 340 20.10 -9.12 -1.49
CA VAL A 340 21.33 -9.58 -2.14
C VAL A 340 22.46 -8.55 -1.96
N THR A 341 22.17 -7.26 -2.13
CA THR A 341 23.18 -6.21 -1.98
C THR A 341 23.69 -6.13 -0.55
N ASN A 342 22.83 -6.18 0.47
CA ASN A 342 23.28 -6.10 1.85
C ASN A 342 24.03 -7.35 2.30
N PHE A 343 23.63 -8.53 1.80
CA PHE A 343 24.37 -9.77 2.01
C PHE A 343 25.79 -9.65 1.46
N PHE A 344 25.97 -9.30 0.19
CA PHE A 344 27.30 -9.17 -0.41
C PHE A 344 28.11 -7.98 0.11
N ASN A 345 27.45 -6.88 0.49
CA ASN A 345 28.11 -5.72 1.06
C ASN A 345 28.69 -6.02 2.44
N SER A 346 28.05 -6.88 3.23
CA SER A 346 28.53 -7.26 4.58
C SER A 346 29.93 -7.87 4.60
N PHE A 347 30.39 -8.43 3.47
CA PHE A 347 31.73 -9.03 3.38
C PHE A 347 32.85 -7.99 3.32
N PHE A 348 32.54 -6.71 3.10
CA PHE A 348 33.53 -5.64 2.90
C PHE A 348 33.64 -4.69 4.10
N HIS A 349 33.33 -5.20 5.31
CA HIS A 349 33.28 -4.42 6.55
C HIS A 349 32.34 -3.20 6.47
N ALA A 350 31.32 -3.31 5.62
CA ALA A 350 30.45 -2.21 5.24
C ALA A 350 29.18 -2.18 6.12
N MET A 351 28.64 -1.00 6.35
CA MET A 351 27.33 -0.84 6.97
C MET A 351 26.20 -1.23 6.00
N GLY A 352 24.99 -1.35 6.54
CA GLY A 352 23.80 -1.57 5.72
C GLY A 352 23.60 -0.44 4.69
N VAL A 353 23.00 -0.79 3.55
CA VAL A 353 22.76 0.11 2.42
C VAL A 353 21.30 0.07 1.98
N GLY A 354 20.84 1.17 1.42
CA GLY A 354 19.45 1.35 0.97
C GLY A 354 19.36 2.36 -0.16
N GLY A 355 18.12 2.69 -0.57
CA GLY A 355 17.88 3.77 -1.51
C GLY A 355 17.97 5.11 -0.81
N ALA A 356 18.67 6.10 -1.38
CA ALA A 356 18.72 7.45 -0.83
C ALA A 356 17.91 8.43 -1.68
N MET A 357 17.00 9.17 -1.05
CA MET A 357 16.11 10.08 -1.76
C MET A 357 16.84 11.26 -2.41
N SER A 358 17.81 11.88 -1.72
CA SER A 358 18.61 12.99 -2.25
C SER A 358 19.41 12.60 -3.48
N ARG A 359 20.14 11.47 -3.43
CA ARG A 359 20.91 10.95 -4.56
C ARG A 359 20.01 10.53 -5.72
N THR A 360 18.90 9.86 -5.43
CA THR A 360 17.91 9.46 -6.45
C THR A 360 17.31 10.69 -7.17
N ALA A 361 17.06 11.77 -6.43
CA ALA A 361 16.61 13.04 -7.00
C ALA A 361 17.64 13.63 -7.98
N VAL A 362 18.91 13.66 -7.58
CA VAL A 362 20.01 14.13 -8.44
C VAL A 362 20.16 13.24 -9.67
N ASN A 363 20.11 11.93 -9.50
CA ASN A 363 20.22 10.95 -10.58
C ASN A 363 19.10 11.16 -11.62
N SER A 364 17.88 11.34 -11.14
CA SER A 364 16.73 11.65 -11.98
C SER A 364 16.83 13.02 -12.67
N SER A 365 17.40 14.02 -11.98
CA SER A 365 17.65 15.36 -12.56
C SER A 365 18.69 15.35 -13.68
N CYS A 366 19.64 14.40 -13.63
CA CYS A 366 20.60 14.12 -14.71
C CYS A 366 19.96 13.35 -15.87
N ASN A 367 18.63 13.12 -15.83
CA ASN A 367 17.86 12.45 -16.89
C ASN A 367 18.40 11.06 -17.23
N VAL A 368 18.75 10.30 -16.19
CA VAL A 368 19.19 8.90 -16.28
C VAL A 368 18.17 8.04 -17.03
N LYS A 369 18.67 7.14 -17.87
CA LYS A 369 17.87 6.33 -18.80
C LYS A 369 17.82 4.87 -18.42
N SER A 370 18.84 4.36 -17.74
CA SER A 370 18.88 2.98 -17.30
C SER A 370 19.66 2.77 -15.99
N PRO A 371 19.50 1.59 -15.34
CA PRO A 371 20.36 1.17 -14.24
C PRO A 371 21.85 1.06 -14.58
N LEU A 372 22.26 1.16 -15.85
CA LEU A 372 23.66 1.13 -16.28
C LEU A 372 24.51 2.23 -15.62
N SER A 373 23.89 3.35 -15.25
CA SER A 373 24.53 4.42 -14.47
C SER A 373 25.17 3.90 -13.16
N GLY A 374 24.66 2.80 -12.60
CA GLY A 374 25.22 2.13 -11.43
C GLY A 374 26.62 1.56 -11.66
N LEU A 375 26.91 1.00 -12.83
CA LEU A 375 28.27 0.53 -13.17
C LEU A 375 29.25 1.68 -13.32
N VAL A 376 28.80 2.80 -13.89
CA VAL A 376 29.63 4.02 -13.97
C VAL A 376 29.88 4.56 -12.57
N THR A 377 28.84 4.60 -11.72
CA THR A 377 28.96 5.01 -10.31
C THR A 377 30.00 4.16 -9.58
N MET A 378 29.94 2.83 -9.71
CA MET A 378 30.92 1.91 -9.14
C MET A 378 32.35 2.24 -9.59
N ALA A 379 32.56 2.39 -10.90
CA ALA A 379 33.89 2.69 -11.44
C ALA A 379 34.43 4.02 -10.88
N VAL A 380 33.58 5.04 -10.80
CA VAL A 380 33.92 6.36 -10.28
C VAL A 380 34.29 6.30 -8.80
N VAL A 381 33.48 5.64 -7.98
CA VAL A 381 33.78 5.49 -6.55
C VAL A 381 35.12 4.79 -6.34
N LEU A 382 35.40 3.71 -7.08
CA LEU A 382 36.68 3.00 -7.00
C LEU A 382 37.86 3.87 -7.43
N ILE A 383 37.78 4.53 -8.59
CA ILE A 383 38.82 5.47 -9.06
C ILE A 383 39.04 6.57 -8.01
N CYS A 384 37.97 7.07 -7.43
CA CYS A 384 38.05 8.12 -6.43
C CYS A 384 38.73 7.69 -5.13
N VAL A 385 38.44 6.48 -4.65
CA VAL A 385 39.04 5.89 -3.44
C VAL A 385 40.54 5.65 -3.61
N TYR A 386 40.99 5.26 -4.80
CA TYR A 386 42.41 4.94 -5.03
C TYR A 386 43.24 6.12 -5.53
N GLU A 387 42.70 6.96 -6.42
CA GLU A 387 43.50 7.96 -7.17
C GLU A 387 43.12 9.42 -6.86
N LEU A 388 41.85 9.71 -6.52
CA LEU A 388 41.36 11.11 -6.44
C LEU A 388 41.05 11.61 -5.02
N VAL A 389 41.41 10.87 -3.97
CA VAL A 389 41.18 11.27 -2.56
C VAL A 389 41.68 12.69 -2.29
N GLY A 390 42.88 13.03 -2.78
CA GLY A 390 43.48 14.36 -2.61
C GLY A 390 42.73 15.49 -3.30
N THR A 391 42.04 15.22 -4.42
CA THR A 391 41.21 16.23 -5.11
C THR A 391 39.87 16.41 -4.41
N LEU A 392 39.27 15.30 -3.95
CA LEU A 392 37.96 15.28 -3.29
C LEU A 392 37.97 15.98 -1.92
N PHE A 393 39.15 16.05 -1.29
CA PHE A 393 39.39 16.84 -0.08
C PHE A 393 38.85 18.28 -0.19
N TRP A 394 38.97 18.91 -1.37
CA TRP A 394 38.69 20.33 -1.58
C TRP A 394 37.25 20.66 -1.93
N ILE A 395 36.34 19.66 -1.99
CA ILE A 395 34.94 19.90 -2.35
C ILE A 395 34.28 20.79 -1.27
N PRO A 396 33.69 21.95 -1.64
CA PRO A 396 32.92 22.77 -0.70
C PRO A 396 31.61 22.08 -0.31
N LYS A 397 31.29 22.02 0.99
CA LYS A 397 29.99 21.49 1.45
C LYS A 397 28.81 22.29 0.86
N ALA A 398 28.94 23.61 0.80
CA ALA A 398 27.94 24.52 0.21
C ALA A 398 27.60 24.19 -1.26
N THR A 399 28.56 23.66 -2.04
CA THR A 399 28.32 23.26 -3.43
C THR A 399 27.47 22.00 -3.51
N LEU A 400 27.69 21.02 -2.62
CA LEU A 400 26.88 19.81 -2.54
C LEU A 400 25.45 20.15 -2.10
N ALA A 401 25.29 21.03 -1.11
CA ALA A 401 24.00 21.55 -0.66
C ALA A 401 23.22 22.18 -1.82
N ALA A 402 23.87 23.05 -2.61
CA ALA A 402 23.26 23.67 -3.79
C ALA A 402 22.76 22.64 -4.82
N ILE A 403 23.56 21.59 -5.09
CA ILE A 403 23.17 20.50 -6.01
C ILE A 403 21.97 19.73 -5.47
N ILE A 404 21.97 19.39 -4.18
CA ILE A 404 20.89 18.63 -3.54
C ILE A 404 19.59 19.43 -3.51
N ILE A 405 19.63 20.70 -3.07
CA ILE A 405 18.47 21.59 -2.98
C ILE A 405 17.82 21.74 -4.37
N THR A 406 18.62 22.03 -5.40
CA THR A 406 18.09 22.22 -6.77
C THR A 406 17.52 20.94 -7.38
N ALA A 407 18.05 19.76 -7.02
CA ALA A 407 17.53 18.48 -7.48
C ALA A 407 16.24 18.05 -6.77
N VAL A 408 16.10 18.39 -5.49
CA VAL A 408 14.97 18.01 -4.64
C VAL A 408 13.80 18.99 -4.76
N TRP A 409 14.04 20.26 -5.07
CA TRP A 409 13.00 21.29 -5.23
C TRP A 409 11.82 20.85 -6.11
N PRO A 410 12.02 20.22 -7.30
CA PRO A 410 10.91 19.78 -8.14
C PRO A 410 10.15 18.55 -7.60
N LEU A 411 10.57 17.96 -6.48
CA LEU A 411 9.88 16.83 -5.82
C LEU A 411 8.66 17.27 -5.03
N ILE A 412 8.61 18.52 -4.57
CA ILE A 412 7.52 19.04 -3.76
C ILE A 412 6.25 19.13 -4.61
N SER A 413 5.20 18.40 -4.20
CA SER A 413 3.91 18.45 -4.89
C SER A 413 3.25 19.82 -4.71
N PRO A 414 2.71 20.43 -5.77
CA PRO A 414 2.06 21.73 -5.65
C PRO A 414 0.77 21.62 -4.81
N PRO A 415 0.36 22.67 -4.08
CA PRO A 415 -0.86 22.69 -3.28
C PRO A 415 -2.14 22.30 -4.03
N SER A 416 -2.18 22.56 -5.35
CA SER A 416 -3.27 22.16 -6.24
C SER A 416 -3.49 20.64 -6.29
N THR A 417 -2.44 19.84 -6.07
CA THR A 417 -2.54 18.36 -6.00
C THR A 417 -3.30 17.93 -4.76
N PHE A 418 -2.95 18.49 -3.60
CA PHE A 418 -3.64 18.19 -2.33
C PHE A 418 -5.09 18.68 -2.35
N TYR A 419 -5.36 19.82 -2.98
CA TYR A 419 -6.73 20.30 -3.20
C TYR A 419 -7.56 19.33 -4.06
N ARG A 420 -6.96 18.72 -5.10
CA ARG A 420 -7.62 17.67 -5.89
C ARG A 420 -7.95 16.44 -5.05
N TYR A 421 -7.03 16.00 -4.18
CA TYR A 421 -7.32 14.89 -3.27
C TYR A 421 -8.53 15.21 -2.40
N TRP A 422 -8.60 16.40 -1.80
CA TRP A 422 -9.76 16.78 -0.98
C TRP A 422 -11.06 16.81 -1.79
N LYS A 423 -11.03 17.35 -3.01
CA LYS A 423 -12.20 17.38 -3.91
C LYS A 423 -12.67 15.98 -4.33
N THR A 424 -11.75 15.01 -4.42
CA THR A 424 -12.06 13.63 -4.84
C THR A 424 -12.47 12.73 -3.67
N SER A 425 -11.66 12.70 -2.60
CA SER A 425 -11.85 11.83 -1.44
C SER A 425 -11.19 12.44 -0.21
N LEU A 426 -11.99 12.74 0.82
CA LEU A 426 -11.49 13.28 2.08
C LEU A 426 -10.49 12.31 2.76
N ALA A 427 -10.70 11.00 2.63
CA ALA A 427 -9.78 10.01 3.20
C ALA A 427 -8.41 10.05 2.51
N ASP A 428 -8.38 10.21 1.19
CA ASP A 428 -7.13 10.35 0.44
C ASP A 428 -6.38 11.62 0.85
N PHE A 429 -7.11 12.73 1.02
CA PHE A 429 -6.55 13.97 1.53
C PHE A 429 -5.97 13.80 2.94
N ILE A 430 -6.73 13.24 3.87
CA ILE A 430 -6.26 12.98 5.25
C ILE A 430 -5.02 12.09 5.24
N SER A 431 -5.03 10.99 4.48
CA SER A 431 -3.87 10.09 4.38
C SER A 431 -2.62 10.80 3.84
N SER A 432 -2.79 11.68 2.85
CA SER A 432 -1.70 12.51 2.31
C SER A 432 -1.19 13.55 3.31
N MET A 433 -2.06 14.12 4.13
CA MET A 433 -1.69 15.10 5.16
C MET A 433 -1.01 14.43 6.36
N ILE A 434 -1.46 13.24 6.77
CA ILE A 434 -0.77 12.44 7.79
C ILE A 434 0.64 12.10 7.29
N ALA A 435 0.75 11.60 6.05
CA ALA A 435 2.04 11.30 5.45
C ALA A 435 2.94 12.54 5.37
N PHE A 436 2.39 13.72 5.09
CA PHE A 436 3.16 14.96 5.01
C PHE A 436 3.63 15.44 6.39
N TRP A 437 2.70 15.72 7.31
CA TRP A 437 3.02 16.38 8.57
C TRP A 437 3.77 15.49 9.55
N VAL A 438 3.42 14.20 9.63
CA VAL A 438 4.11 13.28 10.53
C VAL A 438 5.52 12.98 10.01
N SER A 439 5.70 12.83 8.70
CA SER A 439 7.05 12.65 8.13
C SER A 439 7.93 13.87 8.32
N LEU A 440 7.36 15.07 8.26
CA LEU A 440 8.12 16.32 8.40
C LEU A 440 8.54 16.59 9.85
N PHE A 441 7.64 16.41 10.82
CA PHE A 441 7.86 16.83 12.20
C PHE A 441 8.24 15.71 13.18
N VAL A 442 8.01 14.44 12.83
CA VAL A 442 8.30 13.30 13.71
C VAL A 442 9.42 12.47 13.12
N SER A 443 9.12 11.63 12.13
CA SER A 443 10.10 10.87 11.37
C SER A 443 9.46 10.33 10.10
N THR A 444 10.27 10.13 9.06
CA THR A 444 9.77 9.75 7.74
C THR A 444 9.15 8.35 7.74
N GLU A 445 9.66 7.46 8.58
CA GLU A 445 9.21 6.07 8.74
C GLU A 445 7.87 5.99 9.48
N ILE A 446 7.74 6.76 10.56
CA ILE A 446 6.49 6.85 11.31
C ILE A 446 5.41 7.51 10.45
N GLY A 447 5.76 8.53 9.66
CA GLY A 447 4.81 9.22 8.80
C GLY A 447 4.22 8.35 7.69
N ILE A 448 5.05 7.55 7.01
CA ILE A 448 4.54 6.61 6.00
C ILE A 448 3.75 5.47 6.65
N GLY A 449 4.21 4.93 7.79
CA GLY A 449 3.53 3.88 8.54
C GLY A 449 2.15 4.30 9.05
N ALA A 450 2.05 5.50 9.64
CA ALA A 450 0.79 6.06 10.12
C ALA A 450 -0.22 6.29 8.99
N ALA A 451 0.24 6.79 7.84
CA ALA A 451 -0.62 7.06 6.69
C ALA A 451 -1.15 5.76 6.04
N VAL A 452 -0.30 4.72 5.91
CA VAL A 452 -0.72 3.39 5.45
C VAL A 452 -1.69 2.76 6.44
N GLY A 453 -1.39 2.82 7.74
CA GLY A 453 -2.27 2.33 8.81
C GLY A 453 -3.65 2.99 8.75
N PHE A 454 -3.71 4.30 8.57
CA PHE A 454 -4.96 5.03 8.37
C PHE A 454 -5.74 4.50 7.16
N ASN A 455 -5.09 4.30 6.01
CA ASN A 455 -5.75 3.78 4.81
C ASN A 455 -6.31 2.36 5.00
N ILE A 456 -5.54 1.47 5.65
CA ILE A 456 -6.00 0.11 5.95
C ILE A 456 -7.23 0.16 6.85
N VAL A 457 -7.16 0.92 7.95
CA VAL A 457 -8.30 1.08 8.88
C VAL A 457 -9.51 1.69 8.17
N TYR A 458 -9.30 2.73 7.35
CA TYR A 458 -10.38 3.36 6.58
C TYR A 458 -11.07 2.37 5.62
N VAL A 459 -10.29 1.58 4.87
CA VAL A 459 -10.83 0.56 3.95
C VAL A 459 -11.62 -0.50 4.73
N LEU A 460 -11.11 -0.96 5.86
CA LEU A 460 -11.81 -1.92 6.72
C LEU A 460 -13.13 -1.33 7.25
N LEU A 461 -13.12 -0.10 7.77
CA LEU A 461 -14.32 0.58 8.25
C LEU A 461 -15.35 0.78 7.13
N ARG A 462 -14.91 1.13 5.92
CA ARG A 462 -15.78 1.25 4.74
C ARG A 462 -16.44 -0.08 4.37
N GLN A 463 -15.73 -1.20 4.52
CA GLN A 463 -16.29 -2.54 4.29
C GLN A 463 -17.21 -3.03 5.42
N VAL A 464 -17.00 -2.56 6.66
CA VAL A 464 -17.89 -2.83 7.80
C VAL A 464 -19.21 -2.07 7.67
N PHE A 465 -19.14 -0.78 7.36
CA PHE A 465 -20.31 0.10 7.28
C PHE A 465 -20.87 0.19 5.86
N THR A 466 -21.42 -0.93 5.38
CA THR A 466 -22.08 -0.99 4.07
C THR A 466 -23.47 -0.36 4.10
N THR A 467 -23.93 0.18 2.98
CA THR A 467 -25.33 0.59 2.80
C THR A 467 -26.15 -0.58 2.27
N LEU A 468 -27.29 -0.86 2.93
CA LEU A 468 -28.27 -1.84 2.47
C LEU A 468 -29.38 -1.08 1.74
N SER A 469 -29.71 -1.51 0.53
CA SER A 469 -30.86 -0.97 -0.21
C SER A 469 -32.10 -1.74 0.21
N SER A 470 -33.13 -1.07 0.76
CA SER A 470 -34.46 -1.65 0.98
C SER A 470 -35.50 -0.92 0.12
N SER A 471 -36.48 -1.67 -0.40
CA SER A 471 -37.63 -1.12 -1.14
C SER A 471 -38.93 -1.59 -0.50
N GLY A 472 -39.95 -0.70 -0.51
CA GLY A 472 -41.27 -0.94 0.08
C GLY A 472 -41.77 0.14 1.05
N SER A 473 -41.05 1.25 1.25
CA SER A 473 -41.54 2.39 2.05
C SER A 473 -41.45 3.71 1.29
N SER A 474 -42.54 4.47 1.30
CA SER A 474 -42.72 5.79 0.67
C SER A 474 -41.94 6.92 1.36
N GLN A 475 -40.76 6.65 1.94
CA GLN A 475 -40.01 7.66 2.67
C GLN A 475 -39.04 8.41 1.76
N SER A 476 -39.09 9.74 1.87
CA SER A 476 -38.25 10.74 1.21
C SER A 476 -36.76 10.38 1.28
N GLN A 477 -36.29 9.68 0.24
CA GLN A 477 -34.87 9.48 -0.02
C GLN A 477 -34.32 10.74 -0.68
N SER A 478 -33.09 11.14 -0.34
CA SER A 478 -32.40 12.21 -1.06
C SER A 478 -32.31 11.87 -2.56
N GLU A 479 -32.28 12.87 -3.43
CA GLU A 479 -32.22 12.66 -4.88
C GLU A 479 -31.03 11.76 -5.30
N LEU A 480 -29.92 11.81 -4.55
CA LEU A 480 -28.75 10.96 -4.76
C LEU A 480 -29.03 9.48 -4.42
N ALA A 481 -29.70 9.22 -3.30
CA ALA A 481 -30.11 7.86 -2.93
C ALA A 481 -31.09 7.31 -3.98
N ARG A 482 -32.06 8.13 -4.40
CA ARG A 482 -32.98 7.78 -5.51
C ARG A 482 -32.24 7.49 -6.81
N ALA A 483 -31.22 8.26 -7.18
CA ALA A 483 -30.45 8.05 -8.41
C ALA A 483 -29.60 6.76 -8.36
N LEU A 484 -29.01 6.43 -7.19
CA LEU A 484 -28.28 5.18 -6.98
C LEU A 484 -29.20 3.95 -7.01
N HIS A 485 -30.43 4.08 -6.51
CA HIS A 485 -31.45 3.03 -6.54
C HIS A 485 -32.20 2.95 -7.88
N ALA A 486 -32.22 4.00 -8.70
CA ALA A 486 -32.83 3.96 -10.04
C ALA A 486 -32.10 3.00 -11.00
N SER A 487 -30.84 2.65 -10.71
CA SER A 487 -30.08 1.60 -11.41
C SER A 487 -30.44 0.18 -10.97
N SER A 488 -31.03 -0.01 -9.79
CA SER A 488 -31.53 -1.32 -9.37
C SER A 488 -32.90 -1.54 -10.01
N ALA A 489 -33.09 -2.66 -10.70
CA ALA A 489 -34.31 -3.03 -11.42
C ALA A 489 -35.51 -3.34 -10.48
N ILE A 490 -35.62 -2.63 -9.36
CA ILE A 490 -36.66 -2.81 -8.36
C ILE A 490 -37.96 -2.19 -8.87
N PRO A 491 -39.05 -2.95 -9.00
CA PRO A 491 -40.34 -2.41 -9.43
C PRO A 491 -40.82 -1.29 -8.51
N ARG A 492 -41.41 -0.24 -9.09
CA ARG A 492 -41.86 0.97 -8.35
C ARG A 492 -43.04 0.71 -7.41
N ASN A 493 -43.88 -0.27 -7.75
CA ASN A 493 -45.03 -0.67 -6.95
C ASN A 493 -44.80 -2.12 -6.51
N LEU A 494 -44.45 -2.29 -5.23
CA LEU A 494 -44.41 -3.58 -4.58
C LEU A 494 -45.72 -3.79 -3.83
N PRO A 495 -46.24 -5.03 -3.75
CA PRO A 495 -47.33 -5.36 -2.85
C PRO A 495 -46.99 -4.96 -1.40
N GLU A 496 -47.98 -4.54 -0.61
CA GLU A 496 -47.77 -4.02 0.76
C GLU A 496 -47.15 -5.06 1.71
N ASP A 497 -47.26 -6.34 1.39
CA ASP A 497 -46.71 -7.47 2.15
C ASP A 497 -45.35 -7.97 1.62
N THR A 498 -44.73 -7.22 0.69
CA THR A 498 -43.47 -7.61 0.04
C THR A 498 -42.33 -6.65 0.36
N ARG A 499 -41.17 -7.18 0.74
CA ARG A 499 -39.94 -6.42 0.97
C ARG A 499 -38.78 -6.97 0.16
N VAL A 500 -38.05 -6.07 -0.49
CA VAL A 500 -36.86 -6.39 -1.28
C VAL A 500 -35.64 -5.75 -0.64
N PHE A 501 -34.59 -6.55 -0.44
CA PHE A 501 -33.30 -6.12 0.09
C PHE A 501 -32.18 -6.46 -0.89
N SER A 502 -31.48 -5.44 -1.40
CA SER A 502 -30.29 -5.64 -2.24
C SER A 502 -29.03 -5.34 -1.44
N PHE A 503 -28.14 -6.33 -1.35
CA PHE A 503 -26.81 -6.16 -0.78
C PHE A 503 -25.91 -5.47 -1.81
N ASN A 504 -25.29 -4.34 -1.44
CA ASN A 504 -24.47 -3.56 -2.38
C ASN A 504 -22.99 -3.96 -2.40
N GLU A 505 -22.56 -4.80 -1.45
CA GLU A 505 -21.16 -5.17 -1.23
C GLU A 505 -21.06 -6.65 -0.82
N SER A 506 -19.84 -7.17 -0.76
CA SER A 506 -19.60 -8.55 -0.27
C SER A 506 -20.04 -8.71 1.19
N LEU A 507 -20.57 -9.88 1.53
CA LEU A 507 -21.15 -10.17 2.84
C LEU A 507 -20.21 -11.09 3.63
N PHE A 508 -19.57 -10.61 4.68
CA PHE A 508 -18.57 -11.39 5.43
C PHE A 508 -18.58 -10.98 6.90
N PHE A 509 -17.81 -11.66 7.76
CA PHE A 509 -17.91 -11.57 9.21
C PHE A 509 -18.02 -10.15 9.80
N PRO A 510 -17.34 -9.09 9.29
CA PRO A 510 -17.43 -7.76 9.88
C PRO A 510 -18.76 -7.05 9.62
N ASN A 511 -19.41 -7.30 8.48
CA ASN A 511 -20.64 -6.62 8.08
C ASN A 511 -21.88 -7.51 8.11
N ALA A 512 -21.72 -8.83 8.21
CA ALA A 512 -22.80 -9.82 8.19
C ALA A 512 -23.87 -9.56 9.25
N PHE A 513 -23.46 -9.39 10.51
CA PHE A 513 -24.40 -9.13 11.61
C PHE A 513 -25.16 -7.82 11.41
N SER A 514 -24.48 -6.75 11.00
CA SER A 514 -25.09 -5.44 10.80
C SER A 514 -26.12 -5.46 9.66
N ASN A 515 -25.77 -6.07 8.52
CA ASN A 515 -26.66 -6.17 7.36
C ASN A 515 -27.89 -7.04 7.66
N THR A 516 -27.71 -8.21 8.27
CA THR A 516 -28.84 -9.09 8.63
C THR A 516 -29.73 -8.49 9.70
N SER A 517 -29.15 -7.82 10.71
CA SER A 517 -29.93 -7.09 11.72
C SER A 517 -30.75 -5.95 11.11
N ARG A 518 -30.22 -5.24 10.10
CA ARG A 518 -30.95 -4.18 9.40
C ARG A 518 -32.12 -4.71 8.57
N VAL A 519 -31.97 -5.88 7.93
CA VAL A 519 -33.08 -6.55 7.24
C VAL A 519 -34.20 -6.84 8.23
N LEU A 520 -33.86 -7.44 9.37
CA LEU A 520 -34.85 -7.76 10.40
C LEU A 520 -35.49 -6.50 11.00
N ASP A 521 -34.70 -5.49 11.31
CA ASP A 521 -35.18 -4.20 11.83
C ASP A 521 -36.16 -3.53 10.86
N ASP A 522 -35.89 -3.55 9.55
CA ASP A 522 -36.77 -2.97 8.52
C ASP A 522 -38.11 -3.72 8.47
N ILE A 523 -38.07 -5.07 8.45
CA ILE A 523 -39.29 -5.90 8.48
C ILE A 523 -40.11 -5.60 9.74
N GLN A 524 -39.48 -5.58 10.92
CA GLN A 524 -40.16 -5.33 12.19
C GLN A 524 -40.71 -3.90 12.31
N THR A 525 -40.11 -2.96 11.60
CA THR A 525 -40.55 -1.56 11.59
C THR A 525 -41.85 -1.41 10.81
N PHE A 526 -41.96 -2.04 9.63
CA PHE A 526 -43.06 -1.78 8.70
C PHE A 526 -44.12 -2.88 8.60
N HIS A 527 -43.93 -4.02 9.27
CA HIS A 527 -44.90 -5.11 9.26
C HIS A 527 -45.37 -5.45 10.67
N ALA A 528 -46.61 -5.95 10.77
CA ALA A 528 -47.13 -6.47 12.01
C ALA A 528 -46.55 -7.87 12.29
N PRO A 529 -46.22 -8.19 13.56
CA PRO A 529 -45.89 -9.56 13.93
C PRO A 529 -47.16 -10.43 13.90
N VAL A 530 -47.03 -11.69 13.50
CA VAL A 530 -48.13 -12.68 13.62
C VAL A 530 -48.41 -13.00 15.10
N TYR A 531 -47.38 -12.91 15.94
CA TYR A 531 -47.47 -13.16 17.38
C TYR A 531 -47.11 -11.91 18.18
N ASN A 532 -47.98 -11.50 19.11
CA ASN A 532 -47.69 -10.37 19.98
C ASN A 532 -46.75 -10.82 21.11
N GLY A 533 -45.47 -10.42 21.08
CA GLY A 533 -44.42 -10.91 21.98
C GLY A 533 -44.69 -10.74 23.48
N SER A 534 -45.56 -9.79 23.85
CA SER A 534 -45.97 -9.51 25.22
C SER A 534 -47.24 -10.27 25.67
N HIS A 535 -48.02 -10.82 24.73
CA HIS A 535 -49.32 -11.45 24.98
C HIS A 535 -49.48 -12.86 24.37
N GLY A 536 -48.42 -13.39 23.75
CA GLY A 536 -48.39 -14.74 23.18
C GLY A 536 -48.29 -15.86 24.23
N PRO A 537 -48.33 -17.13 23.77
CA PRO A 537 -48.10 -18.32 24.60
C PRO A 537 -46.80 -18.18 25.42
N GLU A 538 -46.76 -18.74 26.63
CA GLU A 538 -45.63 -18.61 27.56
C GLU A 538 -44.28 -19.04 26.94
N THR A 539 -44.32 -20.04 26.04
CA THR A 539 -43.17 -20.55 25.26
C THR A 539 -42.61 -19.57 24.24
N GLU A 540 -43.38 -18.56 23.83
CA GLU A 540 -43.05 -17.63 22.74
C GLU A 540 -42.75 -16.21 23.23
N ARG A 541 -42.94 -15.94 24.53
CA ARG A 541 -42.66 -14.63 25.13
C ARG A 541 -41.17 -14.30 25.04
N ASN A 542 -40.88 -13.11 24.54
CA ASN A 542 -39.52 -12.61 24.45
C ASN A 542 -39.13 -11.91 25.76
N TRP A 543 -38.17 -12.47 26.51
CA TRP A 543 -37.64 -11.82 27.72
C TRP A 543 -36.85 -10.54 27.42
N SER A 544 -36.32 -10.39 26.19
CA SER A 544 -35.44 -9.30 25.82
C SER A 544 -36.21 -8.02 25.46
N VAL A 545 -36.31 -7.13 26.44
CA VAL A 545 -36.95 -5.80 26.30
C VAL A 545 -36.19 -4.88 25.32
N VAL A 546 -34.90 -5.15 25.10
CA VAL A 546 -34.04 -4.31 24.23
C VAL A 546 -34.52 -4.33 22.78
N GLY A 547 -34.97 -5.49 22.30
CA GLY A 547 -35.52 -5.63 20.94
C GLY A 547 -36.80 -4.81 20.75
N GLU A 548 -37.76 -4.92 21.68
CA GLU A 548 -39.02 -4.18 21.63
C GLU A 548 -38.80 -2.67 21.68
N LYS A 549 -37.94 -2.19 22.58
CA LYS A 549 -37.56 -0.77 22.67
C LYS A 549 -36.91 -0.27 21.38
N ARG A 550 -36.05 -1.08 20.75
CA ARG A 550 -35.41 -0.76 19.47
C ARG A 550 -36.44 -0.62 18.36
N VAL A 551 -37.34 -1.59 18.20
CA VAL A 551 -38.42 -1.55 17.20
C VAL A 551 -39.36 -0.36 17.43
N ALA A 552 -39.77 -0.10 18.68
CA ALA A 552 -40.60 1.06 19.01
C ALA A 552 -39.93 2.39 18.64
N LYS A 553 -38.61 2.51 18.87
CA LYS A 553 -37.83 3.69 18.46
C LYS A 553 -37.78 3.83 16.94
N LEU A 554 -37.59 2.74 16.21
CA LEU A 554 -37.56 2.74 14.74
C LEU A 554 -38.94 3.08 14.15
N ARG A 555 -40.03 2.51 14.66
CA ARG A 555 -41.42 2.84 14.29
C ARG A 555 -41.73 4.31 14.51
N LYS A 556 -41.35 4.87 15.67
CA LYS A 556 -41.48 6.30 15.96
C LYS A 556 -40.70 7.17 14.97
N LYS A 557 -39.47 6.76 14.61
CA LYS A 557 -38.65 7.47 13.60
C LYS A 557 -39.27 7.36 12.19
N ALA A 558 -39.95 6.27 11.90
CA ALA A 558 -40.66 6.06 10.64
C ALA A 558 -42.03 6.78 10.58
N GLY A 559 -42.49 7.41 11.66
CA GLY A 559 -43.81 8.06 11.74
C GLY A 559 -44.98 7.09 11.96
N ILE A 560 -44.69 5.84 12.36
CA ILE A 560 -45.69 4.82 12.63
C ILE A 560 -46.10 4.93 14.09
N HIS A 561 -47.31 5.44 14.32
CA HIS A 561 -47.87 5.64 15.65
C HIS A 561 -48.79 4.50 16.11
N ASP A 562 -49.44 3.81 15.17
CA ASP A 562 -50.32 2.68 15.45
C ASP A 562 -49.79 1.39 14.78
N PRO A 563 -49.10 0.51 15.53
CA PRO A 563 -48.56 -0.74 15.01
C PRO A 563 -49.63 -1.75 14.57
N THR A 564 -50.89 -1.59 14.99
CA THR A 564 -51.97 -2.54 14.65
C THR A 564 -52.45 -2.39 13.20
N SER A 565 -52.15 -1.24 12.58
CA SER A 565 -52.48 -0.93 11.19
C SER A 565 -51.48 -1.46 10.16
N LEU A 566 -50.40 -2.11 10.60
CA LEU A 566 -49.34 -2.57 9.71
C LEU A 566 -49.73 -3.86 8.98
N PRO A 567 -49.41 -4.00 7.68
CA PRO A 567 -49.64 -5.23 6.95
C PRO A 567 -48.74 -6.37 7.48
N GLU A 568 -49.23 -7.60 7.42
CA GLU A 568 -48.39 -8.78 7.65
C GLU A 568 -47.32 -8.89 6.55
N ILE A 569 -46.15 -9.45 6.88
CA ILE A 569 -45.12 -9.73 5.87
C ILE A 569 -45.45 -11.06 5.18
N GLY A 570 -45.53 -11.07 3.86
CA GLY A 570 -45.79 -12.28 3.06
C GLY A 570 -44.57 -12.74 2.27
N LEU A 571 -43.77 -11.80 1.74
CA LEU A 571 -42.63 -12.12 0.87
C LEU A 571 -41.40 -11.26 1.21
N VAL A 572 -40.26 -11.93 1.42
CA VAL A 572 -38.95 -11.30 1.59
C VAL A 572 -38.03 -11.75 0.47
N VAL A 573 -37.55 -10.81 -0.33
CA VAL A 573 -36.60 -11.08 -1.42
C VAL A 573 -35.22 -10.53 -1.04
N LEU A 574 -34.21 -11.41 -1.05
CA LEU A 574 -32.81 -11.03 -0.84
C LEU A 574 -32.05 -11.11 -2.17
N ASP A 575 -31.56 -9.97 -2.63
CA ASP A 575 -30.83 -9.83 -3.88
C ASP A 575 -29.31 -9.86 -3.62
N PHE A 576 -28.67 -10.89 -4.18
CA PHE A 576 -27.24 -11.18 -4.09
C PHE A 576 -26.46 -10.78 -5.35
N ALA A 577 -27.07 -10.07 -6.32
CA ALA A 577 -26.45 -9.73 -7.61
C ALA A 577 -25.08 -9.03 -7.48
N ARG A 578 -24.88 -8.23 -6.43
CA ARG A 578 -23.63 -7.50 -6.17
C ARG A 578 -22.74 -8.15 -5.11
N VAL A 579 -23.12 -9.33 -4.60
CA VAL A 579 -22.35 -10.07 -3.59
C VAL A 579 -21.31 -10.94 -4.28
N ASN A 580 -20.05 -10.48 -4.25
CA ASN A 580 -18.94 -11.20 -4.87
C ASN A 580 -18.32 -12.24 -3.94
N HIS A 581 -18.38 -12.02 -2.62
CA HIS A 581 -17.79 -12.90 -1.62
C HIS A 581 -18.74 -13.11 -0.45
N ILE A 582 -18.76 -14.36 0.06
CA ILE A 582 -19.46 -14.73 1.28
C ILE A 582 -18.63 -15.71 2.12
N ASP A 583 -18.63 -15.52 3.45
CA ASP A 583 -17.99 -16.42 4.41
C ASP A 583 -19.00 -17.21 5.25
N PHE A 584 -18.51 -18.14 6.07
CA PHE A 584 -19.36 -19.01 6.88
C PHE A 584 -20.18 -18.24 7.93
N THR A 585 -19.59 -17.21 8.53
CA THR A 585 -20.26 -16.35 9.51
C THR A 585 -21.44 -15.64 8.88
N ALA A 586 -21.27 -15.09 7.67
CA ALA A 586 -22.32 -14.45 6.91
C ALA A 586 -23.48 -15.40 6.54
N ILE A 587 -23.15 -16.62 6.09
CA ILE A 587 -24.17 -17.66 5.81
C ILE A 587 -24.93 -18.04 7.08
N SER A 588 -24.22 -18.20 8.21
CA SER A 588 -24.84 -18.52 9.49
C SER A 588 -25.80 -17.42 9.97
N HIS A 589 -25.40 -16.15 9.82
CA HIS A 589 -26.28 -15.01 10.12
C HIS A 589 -27.49 -14.95 9.21
N LEU A 590 -27.35 -15.23 7.91
CA LEU A 590 -28.47 -15.31 6.99
C LEU A 590 -29.44 -16.45 7.35
N LYS A 591 -28.92 -17.60 7.81
CA LYS A 591 -29.76 -18.71 8.27
C LYS A 591 -30.56 -18.33 9.51
N ASN A 592 -29.92 -17.65 10.46
CA ASN A 592 -30.58 -17.11 11.65
C ASN A 592 -31.61 -16.02 11.29
N LEU A 593 -31.30 -15.17 10.30
CA LEU A 593 -32.23 -14.19 9.75
C LEU A 593 -33.46 -14.88 9.16
N ALA A 594 -33.29 -15.90 8.33
CA ALA A 594 -34.39 -16.65 7.73
C ALA A 594 -35.31 -17.28 8.81
N ALA A 595 -34.72 -17.87 9.85
CA ALA A 595 -35.46 -18.39 11.00
C ALA A 595 -36.19 -17.28 11.78
N SER A 596 -35.54 -16.12 11.98
CA SER A 596 -36.13 -14.98 12.68
C SER A 596 -37.29 -14.35 11.90
N VAL A 597 -37.17 -14.25 10.58
CA VAL A 597 -38.23 -13.74 9.70
C VAL A 597 -39.46 -14.65 9.73
N ARG A 598 -39.27 -15.98 9.65
CA ARG A 598 -40.37 -16.95 9.78
C ARG A 598 -41.01 -16.91 11.17
N LYS A 599 -40.20 -16.79 12.23
CA LYS A 599 -40.72 -16.63 13.60
C LYS A 599 -41.55 -15.33 13.74
N TYR A 600 -41.20 -14.28 13.01
CA TYR A 600 -41.88 -12.98 13.09
C TYR A 600 -43.18 -12.92 12.27
N GLY A 601 -43.14 -13.34 11.00
CA GLY A 601 -44.28 -13.27 10.08
C GLY A 601 -45.06 -14.57 9.90
N GLY A 602 -44.72 -15.63 10.66
CA GLY A 602 -45.37 -16.94 10.58
C GLY A 602 -44.87 -17.84 9.45
N ASP A 603 -45.45 -19.02 9.34
CA ASP A 603 -45.08 -20.03 8.33
C ASP A 603 -45.42 -19.62 6.88
N ASN A 604 -46.25 -18.59 6.73
CA ASN A 604 -46.67 -18.06 5.43
C ASN A 604 -45.61 -17.16 4.76
N VAL A 605 -44.56 -16.73 5.48
CA VAL A 605 -43.53 -15.86 4.89
C VAL A 605 -42.62 -16.66 3.96
N GLU A 606 -42.62 -16.26 2.70
CA GLU A 606 -41.70 -16.82 1.71
C GLU A 606 -40.39 -16.01 1.66
N LEU A 607 -39.26 -16.72 1.66
CA LEU A 607 -37.93 -16.12 1.50
C LEU A 607 -37.38 -16.54 0.12
N ARG A 608 -37.12 -15.56 -0.75
CA ARG A 608 -36.62 -15.79 -2.12
C ARG A 608 -35.26 -15.13 -2.31
N PHE A 609 -34.34 -15.81 -3.02
CA PHE A 609 -33.02 -15.27 -3.36
C PHE A 609 -32.96 -14.90 -4.84
N VAL A 610 -32.19 -13.87 -5.17
CA VAL A 610 -32.01 -13.37 -6.54
C VAL A 610 -30.53 -13.19 -6.85
N GLY A 611 -30.13 -13.45 -8.10
CA GLY A 611 -28.85 -12.95 -8.63
C GLY A 611 -27.60 -13.54 -7.96
N MET A 612 -27.60 -14.84 -7.64
CA MET A 612 -26.47 -15.45 -6.93
C MET A 612 -25.37 -15.92 -7.91
N SER A 613 -24.12 -15.46 -7.69
CA SER A 613 -22.99 -15.97 -8.48
C SER A 613 -22.74 -17.46 -8.18
N PRO A 614 -22.19 -18.25 -9.14
CA PRO A 614 -21.90 -19.67 -8.91
C PRO A 614 -20.96 -19.91 -7.72
N TYR A 615 -20.02 -18.99 -7.48
CA TYR A 615 -19.11 -19.05 -6.34
C TYR A 615 -19.84 -18.91 -5.00
N VAL A 616 -20.78 -17.97 -4.90
CA VAL A 616 -21.59 -17.75 -3.69
C VAL A 616 -22.53 -18.93 -3.46
N ARG A 617 -23.24 -19.38 -4.50
CA ARG A 617 -24.16 -20.53 -4.43
C ARG A 617 -23.48 -21.78 -3.85
N GLN A 618 -22.30 -22.09 -4.34
CA GLN A 618 -21.54 -23.23 -3.87
C GLN A 618 -21.15 -23.16 -2.39
N ARG A 619 -20.95 -21.95 -1.83
CA ARG A 619 -20.70 -21.76 -0.39
C ARG A 619 -21.95 -22.02 0.44
N PHE A 620 -23.13 -21.60 -0.03
CA PHE A 620 -24.42 -21.92 0.60
C PHE A 620 -24.67 -23.43 0.65
N GLU A 621 -24.50 -24.11 -0.49
CA GLU A 621 -24.72 -25.56 -0.60
C GLU A 621 -23.80 -26.35 0.36
N ARG A 622 -22.53 -25.94 0.48
CA ARG A 622 -21.57 -26.53 1.43
C ARG A 622 -21.90 -26.28 2.88
N ALA A 623 -22.50 -25.13 3.18
CA ALA A 623 -23.03 -24.84 4.51
C ALA A 623 -24.34 -25.59 4.79
N GLN A 624 -24.69 -26.58 3.95
CA GLN A 624 -25.92 -27.38 4.03
C GLN A 624 -27.18 -26.51 3.93
N TRP A 625 -27.10 -25.41 3.19
CA TRP A 625 -28.27 -24.62 2.83
C TRP A 625 -28.70 -24.99 1.41
N LEU A 626 -29.86 -25.62 1.31
CA LEU A 626 -30.41 -26.11 0.06
C LEU A 626 -31.00 -24.95 -0.76
N VAL A 627 -30.33 -24.61 -1.86
CA VAL A 627 -30.71 -23.54 -2.81
C VAL A 627 -31.08 -24.18 -4.14
N LEU A 628 -32.35 -24.07 -4.54
CA LEU A 628 -32.87 -24.63 -5.79
C LEU A 628 -33.22 -23.53 -6.78
N ASP A 629 -32.97 -23.76 -8.06
CA ASP A 629 -33.42 -22.84 -9.11
C ASP A 629 -34.93 -22.94 -9.28
N ALA A 630 -35.60 -21.78 -9.29
CA ALA A 630 -37.06 -21.73 -9.36
C ALA A 630 -37.62 -22.43 -10.61
N ASP A 631 -36.96 -22.27 -11.77
CA ASP A 631 -37.39 -22.84 -13.06
C ASP A 631 -37.38 -24.38 -13.09
N ALA A 632 -36.57 -25.03 -12.24
CA ALA A 632 -36.43 -26.49 -12.21
C ALA A 632 -37.47 -27.18 -11.33
N THR A 633 -38.21 -26.44 -10.49
CA THR A 633 -39.02 -27.00 -9.38
C THR A 633 -40.53 -26.84 -9.55
N ALA A 634 -41.01 -26.61 -10.77
CA ALA A 634 -42.43 -26.34 -11.04
C ALA A 634 -43.41 -27.42 -10.52
N ASN A 635 -42.96 -28.67 -10.27
CA ASN A 635 -43.80 -29.83 -9.96
C ASN A 635 -43.40 -30.67 -8.71
N GLU A 636 -42.53 -30.20 -7.81
CA GLU A 636 -42.11 -30.99 -6.63
C GLU A 636 -42.49 -30.35 -5.29
N ASP A 637 -42.83 -31.18 -4.29
CA ASP A 637 -43.09 -30.76 -2.91
C ASP A 637 -41.81 -30.18 -2.28
N ILE A 638 -41.74 -28.85 -2.23
CA ILE A 638 -40.60 -28.11 -1.70
C ILE A 638 -40.47 -28.36 -0.19
N GLN A 639 -39.44 -29.12 0.22
CA GLN A 639 -39.12 -29.39 1.62
C GLN A 639 -38.98 -28.10 2.46
N THR A 640 -39.47 -28.15 3.70
CA THR A 640 -39.43 -27.06 4.68
C THR A 640 -37.98 -26.64 4.95
N GLY A 641 -37.61 -25.41 4.57
CA GLY A 641 -36.24 -24.90 4.73
C GLY A 641 -35.49 -24.62 3.42
N THR A 642 -36.00 -25.10 2.29
CA THR A 642 -35.44 -24.83 0.96
C THR A 642 -35.68 -23.39 0.54
N VAL A 643 -34.68 -22.74 -0.05
CA VAL A 643 -34.79 -21.37 -0.60
C VAL A 643 -34.72 -21.44 -2.12
N LEU A 644 -35.68 -20.76 -2.77
CA LEU A 644 -35.73 -20.67 -4.23
C LEU A 644 -34.84 -19.51 -4.72
N LEU A 645 -34.00 -19.81 -5.69
CA LEU A 645 -33.16 -18.87 -6.41
C LEU A 645 -33.83 -18.51 -7.73
N TYR A 646 -34.07 -17.22 -7.92
CA TYR A 646 -34.66 -16.65 -9.13
C TYR A 646 -33.59 -15.95 -9.97
N PRO A 647 -33.73 -15.97 -11.31
CA PRO A 647 -32.75 -15.37 -12.22
C PRO A 647 -32.72 -13.85 -12.11
N ASP A 648 -33.87 -13.22 -11.89
CA ASP A 648 -34.01 -11.78 -11.74
C ASP A 648 -35.08 -11.43 -10.70
N LEU A 649 -35.10 -10.14 -10.34
CA LEU A 649 -35.97 -9.62 -9.30
C LEU A 649 -37.44 -9.59 -9.74
N ALA A 650 -37.72 -9.37 -11.03
CA ALA A 650 -39.08 -9.32 -11.54
C ALA A 650 -39.76 -10.68 -11.39
N ASN A 651 -39.09 -11.75 -11.82
CA ASN A 651 -39.53 -13.13 -11.68
C ASN A 651 -39.70 -13.53 -10.20
N ALA A 652 -38.78 -13.09 -9.34
CA ALA A 652 -38.89 -13.35 -7.90
C ALA A 652 -40.11 -12.69 -7.25
N ILE A 653 -40.59 -11.56 -7.76
CA ILE A 653 -41.76 -10.85 -7.23
C ILE A 653 -43.05 -11.39 -7.86
N SER A 654 -43.06 -11.65 -9.17
CA SER A 654 -44.27 -12.06 -9.90
C SER A 654 -44.59 -13.55 -9.77
N ALA A 655 -43.63 -14.40 -9.37
CA ALA A 655 -43.88 -15.83 -9.26
C ALA A 655 -44.96 -16.14 -8.20
N PRO A 656 -45.86 -17.10 -8.48
CA PRO A 656 -46.99 -17.41 -7.61
C PRO A 656 -46.53 -17.81 -6.22
N ARG A 657 -47.27 -17.41 -5.18
CA ARG A 657 -46.88 -17.65 -3.78
C ARG A 657 -47.39 -19.01 -3.33
N LYS A 658 -46.70 -19.63 -2.36
CA LYS A 658 -47.15 -20.90 -1.77
C LYS A 658 -48.56 -20.81 -1.16
N ARG A 659 -48.91 -19.66 -0.57
CA ARG A 659 -50.25 -19.42 0.00
C ARG A 659 -51.36 -19.50 -1.04
N ASP A 660 -51.10 -19.01 -2.25
CA ASP A 660 -52.09 -18.97 -3.33
C ASP A 660 -52.34 -20.37 -3.92
N ARG A 661 -51.33 -21.26 -3.92
CA ARG A 661 -51.49 -22.66 -4.35
C ARG A 661 -52.36 -23.48 -3.40
N ALA A 662 -52.29 -23.20 -2.09
CA ALA A 662 -53.06 -23.93 -1.09
C ALA A 662 -54.55 -23.53 -1.05
N SER A 663 -54.90 -22.32 -1.49
CA SER A 663 -56.31 -21.90 -1.67
C SER A 663 -56.97 -22.56 -2.88
N ASP A 664 -56.25 -22.66 -4.01
CA ASP A 664 -56.78 -23.29 -5.23
C ASP A 664 -57.07 -24.80 -5.03
N ASP A 665 -56.19 -25.52 -4.33
CA ASP A 665 -56.41 -26.95 -4.01
C ASP A 665 -57.61 -27.18 -3.08
N ASN A 666 -57.94 -26.21 -2.21
CA ASN A 666 -59.11 -26.27 -1.34
C ASN A 666 -60.40 -25.90 -2.08
N GLU A 667 -60.37 -24.96 -3.04
CA GLU A 667 -61.51 -24.69 -3.92
C GLU A 667 -61.83 -25.87 -4.84
N ILE A 668 -60.80 -26.54 -5.39
CA ILE A 668 -60.98 -27.73 -6.23
C ILE A 668 -61.55 -28.90 -5.41
N LYS A 669 -61.07 -29.12 -4.17
CA LYS A 669 -61.67 -30.11 -3.26
C LYS A 669 -63.10 -29.74 -2.82
N GLY A 670 -63.39 -28.45 -2.67
CA GLY A 670 -64.73 -27.93 -2.39
C GLY A 670 -65.72 -28.22 -3.52
N MET A 671 -65.32 -27.98 -4.78
CA MET A 671 -66.12 -28.30 -5.97
C MET A 671 -66.39 -29.80 -6.12
N VAL A 672 -65.38 -30.66 -5.91
CA VAL A 672 -65.55 -32.13 -5.98
C VAL A 672 -66.46 -32.65 -4.85
N SER A 673 -66.52 -31.97 -3.70
CA SER A 673 -67.44 -32.32 -2.61
C SER A 673 -68.89 -31.90 -2.86
N HIS A 674 -69.10 -30.83 -3.65
CA HIS A 674 -70.43 -30.35 -4.02
C HIS A 674 -71.11 -31.25 -5.04
N ASP A 675 -70.37 -31.80 -6.02
CA ASP A 675 -70.92 -32.75 -7.00
C ASP A 675 -71.32 -34.09 -6.36
N LYS A 676 -70.63 -34.54 -5.30
CA LYS A 676 -70.99 -35.77 -4.59
C LYS A 676 -72.22 -35.65 -3.69
N LYS A 677 -72.62 -34.43 -3.30
CA LYS A 677 -73.86 -34.20 -2.53
C LYS A 677 -75.10 -33.99 -3.40
N ALA A 678 -74.95 -33.77 -4.71
CA ALA A 678 -76.06 -33.67 -5.64
C ALA A 678 -76.52 -35.03 -6.23
N GLN A 679 -75.82 -36.13 -5.93
CA GLN A 679 -76.13 -37.49 -6.39
C GLN A 679 -76.46 -38.48 -5.25
N ALA A 680 -76.81 -37.99 -4.05
CA ALA A 680 -77.23 -38.82 -2.92
C ALA A 680 -78.69 -38.56 -2.53
#